data_AF-A0A8T4EEG7-F1
#
_entry.id   AF-A0A8T4EEG7-F1
#
_cell.length_a   1.000
_cell.length_b   1.000
_cell.length_c   1.000
_cell.angle_alpha   90.00
_cell.angle_beta   90.00
_cell.angle_gamma   90.00
#
_symmetry.space_group_name_H-M   'P 1'
#
loop_
_entity.id
_entity.type
_entity.pdbx_description
1 polymer ?
#
loop_
_entity_poly.entity_id
_entity_poly.type
_entity_poly.pdbx_seq_one_letter_code
_entity_poly.pdbx_strand_id
1 'polypeptide(L)'
;MEDEINESDTDLPIEGETIPLMEPVTRIHFGRDSLPIRSVQYWRAQSFASRLHRDFTESLKTGNITLMKRSFYALAEFYGLTLKLMRHSLLNGNSALMVSSLRSLIALNAPLHDMHNRAPNTIPFPLTLDETLLKSLISDLIIRAFKESDISLEESKIVEDVNQHIFVQQIASLVIKNQLLELVEKGHLMKTDTSYTRTKRPYVHSNLDDTSLQSFLGKNIYEKFQMGGFPGVSNIINRRKSFHKFFEKLTSFGDLIADMFISALISLLLSETMKSKLNAWSHFDLISSAIPRPYQRDAFTIFRGYGYQGQLIEAPTGSGKTLIGMMAIQDWMTSMSSGESILILVPTVNYEQQWIRELCYKFTGLNLPPDDVYAGTPIDYESTKKELDASPPILIMTYQSLAQLGSSKGKGGFDTNSIEKFLQGSNIRYVILDEVHKVVVNYDSVSTDITRLLLEWLHDGSIEGLIGFTGTAIAFRQRFQDLGLQLVYTLSSAELIAYGFVAPFAEFGLPFTHSNRERIILSLLDAYKSSIREFIDILGSVNLRTVFSQIPLEKKITIGRDILEVFSGRRDQEIALTERYHGWESGEVLNFYEWHLISIIQIAENLSDSDLLEKMIVGLPINEQHERKNRFTVMLGFLMKLRQELVSLLRSQDITYRLEMQDFGIKLDTESLYKIANSKRPKTKIRNRIRDLLSTTILGLYTSLSSYHYRMGEGLVESVNSIIKAERAVRKLNAVIVFGESKRIKWEEGLAFPGYAGVAGIFAQLLNQRGLYPMAVLSSEVYLRWTKKNQTPQRIADYIKKDIMKNELGNILFRLLTVGLDLSPENSNLFKESFDSILMKYANRLTSIGATRPAEFVREVLKPLQKTLPSIVERDDIPKLKSRLSLKNRHVQKWITDFYNYGIIAARFLKAPTAELYQASGKKMKFFVVKMPQGEMKQLMYDLASRIVDEEKLGINVIIVSNWARTGWNVIRPDLLIDTTATRNVTAWQQLRGRAMRATSTWDKKCYEALMLLVGSRIGDLVEQTGDFSKTGEDQSVQEYKQLDKATINLFLQIHNEARQISDYNPKYNLTRKIIQGDLEQFMDVEREQLALEMMIVRNKVTHIYELVKAYGSSIQIRQNRQTKVWSRIDSIATKHSSQYSVNPFTGKYCSGESHAPLVYWKDPRKYSPEELRVYLTSKLKGCDPRIIQGWFDAVISGRGN
;
A
#
# COMPACT_ATOMS: atom_id res chain seq x y z
N MET A 1 -15.96 20.25 37.80
CA MET A 1 -15.63 21.59 38.32
C MET A 1 -14.94 22.28 37.18
N GLU A 2 -15.78 22.90 36.35
CA GLU A 2 -15.38 23.84 35.31
C GLU A 2 -15.17 25.16 36.05
N ASP A 3 -13.93 25.67 36.05
CA ASP A 3 -13.68 27.04 36.50
C ASP A 3 -13.76 27.96 35.29
N GLU A 4 -14.77 28.83 35.35
CA GLU A 4 -15.01 29.97 34.47
C GLU A 4 -13.77 30.88 34.43
N ILE A 5 -13.14 30.99 33.26
CA ILE A 5 -12.25 32.12 32.99
C ILE A 5 -13.15 33.29 32.57
N ASN A 6 -13.41 34.18 33.54
CA ASN A 6 -14.02 35.47 33.31
C ASN A 6 -13.27 36.24 32.22
N GLU A 7 -13.98 36.63 31.16
CA GLU A 7 -13.60 37.72 30.27
C GLU A 7 -13.67 39.03 31.07
N SER A 8 -12.60 39.34 31.80
CA SER A 8 -12.38 40.68 32.34
C SER A 8 -11.70 41.52 31.27
N ASP A 9 -12.38 42.58 30.83
CA ASP A 9 -11.83 43.71 30.08
C ASP A 9 -10.46 44.08 30.63
N THR A 10 -9.41 43.76 29.87
CA THR A 10 -8.07 44.29 30.08
C THR A 10 -7.85 45.34 29.02
N ASP A 11 -8.45 46.51 29.23
CA ASP A 11 -7.97 47.76 28.65
C ASP A 11 -6.54 47.97 29.13
N LEU A 12 -5.57 47.50 28.34
CA LEU A 12 -4.16 47.76 28.56
C LEU A 12 -3.92 49.26 28.43
N PRO A 13 -3.19 49.91 29.35
CA PRO A 13 -2.84 51.31 29.21
C PRO A 13 -1.94 51.47 27.98
N ILE A 14 -2.46 52.14 26.96
CA ILE A 14 -1.71 52.53 25.76
C ILE A 14 -0.87 53.74 26.14
N GLU A 15 0.31 53.51 26.73
CA GLU A 15 1.37 54.51 26.69
C GLU A 15 1.97 54.55 25.28
N GLY A 16 2.24 55.76 24.82
CA GLY A 16 2.66 56.07 23.45
C GLY A 16 3.95 55.36 23.04
N GLU A 17 4.17 55.34 21.71
CA GLU A 17 5.36 54.83 21.01
C GLU A 17 5.28 53.35 20.55
N THR A 18 4.74 53.18 19.35
CA THR A 18 5.30 52.40 18.21
C THR A 18 4.18 52.23 17.18
N ILE A 19 4.09 53.20 16.26
CA ILE A 19 3.38 53.07 14.99
C ILE A 19 4.46 53.28 13.93
N PRO A 20 4.52 52.47 12.85
CA PRO A 20 5.42 52.75 11.75
C PRO A 20 5.19 54.18 11.22
N LEU A 21 6.21 55.03 11.30
CA LEU A 21 6.21 56.37 10.72
C LEU A 21 6.18 56.23 9.20
N MET A 22 4.97 56.29 8.64
CA MET A 22 4.73 56.33 7.20
C MET A 22 4.06 57.66 6.87
N GLU A 23 4.26 58.18 5.65
CA GLU A 23 3.78 59.50 5.19
C GLU A 23 2.38 59.85 5.72
N PRO A 24 2.08 61.14 5.99
CA PRO A 24 0.73 61.59 6.28
C PRO A 24 -0.13 61.49 5.01
N VAL A 25 -0.48 60.28 4.60
CA VAL A 25 -1.67 60.06 3.79
C VAL A 25 -2.81 60.39 4.75
N THR A 26 -3.42 61.56 4.53
CA THR A 26 -4.74 61.98 5.03
C THR A 26 -5.43 60.83 5.73
N ARG A 27 -5.66 60.96 7.06
CA ARG A 27 -6.44 60.03 7.88
C ARG A 27 -7.64 59.53 7.07
N ILE A 28 -7.50 58.40 6.39
CA ILE A 28 -8.64 57.64 5.91
C ILE A 28 -9.24 57.16 7.21
N HIS A 29 -10.36 57.76 7.61
CA HIS A 29 -11.20 57.23 8.66
C HIS A 29 -11.56 55.80 8.24
N PHE A 30 -10.78 54.84 8.73
CA PHE A 30 -11.18 53.45 8.76
C PHE A 30 -12.45 53.42 9.60
N GLY A 31 -13.59 53.16 8.95
CA GLY A 31 -14.86 53.00 9.64
C GLY A 31 -14.71 51.98 10.76
N ARG A 32 -15.44 52.20 11.86
CA ARG A 32 -15.53 51.38 13.08
C ARG A 32 -15.99 49.92 12.87
N ASP A 33 -15.93 49.40 11.66
CA ASP A 33 -16.17 47.98 11.32
C ASP A 33 -14.87 47.16 11.32
N SER A 34 -13.84 47.59 12.07
CA SER A 34 -12.73 46.74 12.44
C SER A 34 -13.29 45.59 13.29
N LEU A 35 -13.41 44.40 12.69
CA LEU A 35 -13.78 43.16 13.35
C LEU A 35 -13.08 43.08 14.72
N PRO A 36 -13.81 42.91 15.84
CA PRO A 36 -13.18 42.78 17.14
C PRO A 36 -12.30 41.53 17.09
N ILE A 37 -10.99 41.73 17.23
CA ILE A 37 -9.99 40.65 17.26
C ILE A 37 -10.25 39.84 18.53
N ARG A 38 -11.03 38.77 18.41
CA ARG A 38 -11.23 37.80 19.49
C ARG A 38 -9.96 36.98 19.67
N SER A 39 -9.67 36.55 20.89
CA SER A 39 -8.51 35.74 21.31
C SER A 39 -8.23 34.49 20.44
N VAL A 40 -9.24 33.98 19.73
CA VAL A 40 -9.15 32.84 18.80
C VAL A 40 -8.49 33.20 17.45
N GLN A 41 -8.61 34.45 16.96
CA GLN A 41 -8.02 34.87 15.68
C GLN A 41 -6.50 35.06 15.75
N TYR A 42 -5.97 35.31 16.95
CA TYR A 42 -4.53 35.41 17.19
C TYR A 42 -3.75 34.14 16.78
N TRP A 43 -4.41 32.98 16.87
CA TRP A 43 -3.84 31.67 16.53
C TRP A 43 -3.81 31.36 15.02
N ARG A 44 -4.28 32.29 14.17
CA ARG A 44 -4.43 32.11 12.72
C ARG A 44 -3.54 33.04 11.87
N ALA A 45 -2.43 33.53 12.44
CA ALA A 45 -1.53 34.50 11.79
C ALA A 45 -1.07 34.11 10.38
N GLN A 46 -0.81 32.82 10.12
CA GLN A 46 -0.44 32.32 8.80
C GLN A 46 -1.56 32.50 7.76
N SER A 47 -2.80 32.16 8.11
CA SER A 47 -3.96 32.31 7.21
C SER A 47 -4.28 33.79 6.92
N PHE A 48 -4.09 34.64 7.92
CA PHE A 48 -4.24 36.10 7.77
C PHE A 48 -3.16 36.67 6.84
N ALA A 49 -1.90 36.27 7.06
CA ALA A 49 -0.77 36.69 6.22
C ALA A 49 -0.92 36.25 4.77
N SER A 50 -1.26 34.98 4.55
CA SER A 50 -1.42 34.38 3.22
C SER A 50 -2.57 35.03 2.45
N ARG A 51 -3.69 35.32 3.12
CA ARG A 51 -4.82 36.04 2.51
C ARG A 51 -4.41 37.44 2.06
N LEU A 52 -3.82 38.24 2.95
CA LEU A 52 -3.40 39.61 2.61
C LEU A 52 -2.32 39.63 1.53
N HIS A 53 -1.43 38.64 1.52
CA HIS A 53 -0.40 38.45 0.48
C HIS A 53 -0.99 38.10 -0.89
N ARG A 54 -2.01 37.25 -0.92
CA ARG A 54 -2.77 36.97 -2.15
C ARG A 54 -3.48 38.23 -2.65
N ASP A 55 -4.20 38.93 -1.78
CA ASP A 55 -4.90 40.17 -2.11
C ASP A 55 -3.91 41.24 -2.64
N PHE A 56 -2.70 41.29 -2.06
CA PHE A 56 -1.60 42.13 -2.56
C PHE A 56 -1.14 41.69 -3.96
N THR A 57 -0.93 40.39 -4.19
CA THR A 57 -0.45 39.86 -5.48
C THR A 57 -1.47 40.07 -6.60
N GLU A 58 -2.76 39.97 -6.31
CA GLU A 58 -3.83 40.32 -7.25
C GLU A 58 -3.89 41.83 -7.53
N SER A 59 -3.69 42.65 -6.49
CA SER A 59 -3.61 44.10 -6.62
C SER A 59 -2.39 44.55 -7.43
N LEU A 60 -1.27 43.84 -7.30
CA LEU A 60 -0.05 44.05 -8.08
C LEU A 60 -0.29 43.75 -9.57
N LYS A 61 -0.98 42.65 -9.89
CA LYS A 61 -1.35 42.30 -11.28
C LYS A 61 -2.28 43.33 -11.92
N THR A 62 -3.12 43.99 -11.13
CA THR A 62 -4.11 44.99 -11.60
C THR A 62 -3.63 46.43 -11.49
N GLY A 63 -2.42 46.67 -10.95
CA GLY A 63 -1.86 48.01 -10.75
C GLY A 63 -2.56 48.85 -9.67
N ASN A 64 -3.35 48.24 -8.78
CA ASN A 64 -4.11 48.96 -7.76
C ASN A 64 -3.27 49.28 -6.51
N ILE A 65 -2.56 50.41 -6.57
CA ILE A 65 -1.66 50.89 -5.49
C ILE A 65 -2.37 51.00 -4.13
N THR A 66 -3.63 51.44 -4.11
CA THR A 66 -4.39 51.64 -2.87
C THR A 66 -4.64 50.32 -2.15
N LEU A 67 -5.02 49.27 -2.88
CA LEU A 67 -5.21 47.93 -2.31
C LEU A 67 -3.89 47.27 -1.93
N MET A 68 -2.83 47.46 -2.72
CA MET A 68 -1.48 47.01 -2.37
C MET A 68 -1.04 47.58 -1.01
N LYS A 69 -1.18 48.91 -0.84
CA LYS A 69 -0.89 49.58 0.43
C LYS A 69 -1.78 49.05 1.56
N ARG A 70 -3.09 48.92 1.33
CA ARG A 70 -4.05 48.42 2.34
C ARG A 70 -3.66 47.03 2.87
N SER A 71 -3.33 46.09 1.98
CA SER A 71 -2.93 44.73 2.36
C SER A 71 -1.63 44.73 3.16
N PHE A 72 -0.64 45.54 2.75
CA PHE A 72 0.61 45.68 3.48
C PHE A 72 0.41 46.29 4.87
N TYR A 73 -0.36 47.40 4.99
CA TYR A 73 -0.58 48.07 6.27
C TYR A 73 -1.35 47.20 7.27
N ALA A 74 -2.37 46.47 6.81
CA ALA A 74 -3.10 45.53 7.66
C ALA A 74 -2.18 44.42 8.21
N LEU A 75 -1.25 43.94 7.38
CA LEU A 75 -0.27 42.94 7.78
C LEU A 75 0.77 43.51 8.76
N ALA A 76 1.25 44.73 8.51
CA ALA A 76 2.23 45.43 9.35
C ALA A 76 1.67 45.81 10.72
N GLU A 77 0.41 46.19 10.80
CA GLU A 77 -0.29 46.46 12.07
C GLU A 77 -0.39 45.19 12.92
N PHE A 78 -0.76 44.07 12.29
CA PHE A 78 -0.84 42.77 12.97
C PHE A 78 0.54 42.26 13.41
N TYR A 79 1.59 42.52 12.62
CA TYR A 79 2.99 42.27 13.01
C TYR A 79 3.37 43.09 14.25
N GLY A 80 3.05 44.39 14.28
CA GLY A 80 3.30 45.27 15.43
C GLY A 80 2.57 44.82 16.70
N LEU A 81 1.31 44.40 16.59
CA LEU A 81 0.54 43.83 17.70
C LEU A 81 1.18 42.55 18.24
N THR A 82 1.58 41.64 17.35
CA THR A 82 2.22 40.37 17.72
C THR A 82 3.57 40.61 18.42
N LEU A 83 4.31 41.63 17.99
CA LEU A 83 5.57 42.02 18.62
C LEU A 83 5.36 42.58 20.04
N LYS A 84 4.29 43.35 20.27
CA LYS A 84 3.89 43.81 21.61
C LYS A 84 3.51 42.63 22.52
N LEU A 85 2.75 41.66 22.01
CA LEU A 85 2.36 40.46 22.74
C LEU A 85 3.56 39.57 23.09
N MET A 86 4.52 39.45 22.16
CA MET A 86 5.79 38.76 22.42
C MET A 86 6.54 39.43 23.58
N ARG A 87 6.74 40.76 23.53
CA ARG A 87 7.41 41.50 24.61
C ARG A 87 6.70 41.37 25.96
N HIS A 88 5.36 41.44 25.94
CA HIS A 88 4.54 41.24 27.14
C HIS A 88 4.71 39.81 27.71
N SER A 89 4.68 38.80 26.85
CA SER A 89 4.86 37.39 27.26
C SER A 89 6.26 37.13 27.84
N LEU A 90 7.28 37.81 27.32
CA LEU A 90 8.65 37.72 27.80
C LEU A 90 8.84 38.37 29.18
N LEU A 91 8.11 39.45 29.48
CA LEU A 91 8.14 40.09 30.80
C LEU A 91 7.37 39.29 31.86
N ASN A 92 6.26 38.65 31.47
CA ASN A 92 5.34 37.99 32.39
C ASN A 92 5.51 36.46 32.48
N GLY A 93 6.50 35.89 31.78
CA GLY A 93 6.79 34.45 31.85
C GLY A 93 5.68 33.56 31.27
N ASN A 94 4.91 34.05 30.29
CA ASN A 94 3.84 33.26 29.67
C ASN A 94 4.36 32.46 28.46
N SER A 95 4.73 31.20 28.68
CA SER A 95 5.37 30.34 27.67
C SER A 95 4.47 30.05 26.47
N ALA A 96 3.16 29.82 26.68
CA ALA A 96 2.21 29.54 25.61
C ALA A 96 2.03 30.75 24.68
N LEU A 97 1.88 31.95 25.27
CA LEU A 97 1.80 33.19 24.51
C LEU A 97 3.12 33.49 23.79
N MET A 98 4.26 33.22 24.42
CA MET A 98 5.59 33.41 23.80
C MET A 98 5.78 32.54 22.55
N VAL A 99 5.50 31.24 22.65
CA VAL A 99 5.57 30.28 21.53
C VAL A 99 4.67 30.73 20.37
N SER A 100 3.43 31.13 20.67
CA SER A 100 2.47 31.60 19.68
C SER A 100 2.93 32.89 19.00
N SER A 101 3.38 33.87 19.78
CA SER A 101 3.83 35.16 19.26
C SER A 101 5.07 35.03 18.37
N LEU A 102 6.03 34.17 18.74
CA LEU A 102 7.21 33.90 17.93
C LEU A 102 6.86 33.24 16.59
N ARG A 103 5.95 32.25 16.59
CA ARG A 103 5.47 31.60 15.35
C ARG A 103 4.75 32.58 14.44
N SER A 104 3.87 33.41 15.03
CA SER A 104 3.13 34.43 14.30
C SER A 104 4.07 35.49 13.71
N LEU A 105 5.09 35.95 14.43
CA LEU A 105 6.08 36.90 13.90
C LEU A 105 6.82 36.34 12.67
N ILE A 106 7.24 35.08 12.71
CA ILE A 106 7.89 34.42 11.58
C ILE A 106 6.95 34.35 10.37
N ALA A 107 5.70 33.93 10.58
CA ALA A 107 4.68 33.82 9.54
C ALA A 107 4.34 35.16 8.86
N LEU A 108 4.34 36.25 9.63
CA LEU A 108 3.96 37.59 9.17
C LEU A 108 5.10 38.31 8.43
N ASN A 109 6.36 38.03 8.80
CA ASN A 109 7.50 38.78 8.29
C ASN A 109 7.85 38.47 6.83
N ALA A 110 7.81 37.18 6.44
CA ALA A 110 8.18 36.79 5.08
C ALA A 110 7.27 37.44 4.01
N PRO A 111 5.93 37.44 4.18
CA PRO A 111 5.04 38.14 3.25
C PRO A 111 5.25 39.67 3.26
N LEU A 112 5.56 40.30 4.40
CA LEU A 112 5.87 41.74 4.45
C LEU A 112 7.11 42.11 3.61
N HIS A 113 8.17 41.31 3.70
CA HIS A 113 9.37 41.50 2.90
C HIS A 113 9.12 41.24 1.41
N ASP A 114 8.39 40.17 1.06
CA ASP A 114 8.08 39.87 -0.34
C ASP A 114 7.19 40.95 -0.99
N MET A 115 6.20 41.49 -0.25
CA MET A 115 5.40 42.62 -0.71
C MET A 115 6.26 43.84 -1.05
N HIS A 116 7.24 44.16 -0.19
CA HIS A 116 8.19 45.23 -0.46
C HIS A 116 9.08 44.92 -1.67
N ASN A 117 9.69 43.74 -1.71
CA ASN A 117 10.61 43.33 -2.78
C ASN A 117 9.94 43.36 -4.17
N ARG A 118 8.65 43.01 -4.25
CA ARG A 118 7.88 43.04 -5.51
C ARG A 118 7.43 44.44 -5.93
N ALA A 119 7.32 45.37 -4.99
CA ALA A 119 6.87 46.74 -5.24
C ALA A 119 7.69 47.78 -4.44
N PRO A 120 9.01 47.85 -4.64
CA PRO A 120 9.93 48.58 -3.76
C PRO A 120 9.79 50.10 -3.86
N ASN A 121 9.09 50.62 -4.86
CA ASN A 121 8.81 52.06 -5.01
C ASN A 121 7.42 52.45 -4.44
N THR A 122 6.61 51.48 -4.04
CA THR A 122 5.20 51.67 -3.66
C THR A 122 4.91 51.21 -2.25
N ILE A 123 5.57 50.14 -1.82
CA ILE A 123 5.47 49.55 -0.49
C ILE A 123 6.74 49.84 0.28
N PRO A 124 6.68 50.33 1.52
CA PRO A 124 7.86 50.67 2.30
C PRO A 124 8.58 49.43 2.83
N PHE A 125 9.88 49.58 3.12
CA PHE A 125 10.67 48.51 3.70
C PHE A 125 10.14 48.17 5.10
N PRO A 126 9.90 46.89 5.44
CA PRO A 126 9.33 46.49 6.72
C PRO A 126 10.38 46.49 7.85
N LEU A 127 11.13 47.58 7.98
CA LEU A 127 12.01 47.82 9.13
C LEU A 127 11.16 48.47 10.22
N THR A 128 10.81 47.69 11.25
CA THR A 128 10.37 48.28 12.51
C THR A 128 11.58 48.94 13.17
N LEU A 129 11.82 50.21 12.89
CA LEU A 129 12.75 51.06 13.65
C LEU A 129 11.91 52.04 14.47
N ASP A 130 12.27 52.24 15.73
CA ASP A 130 11.70 53.35 16.49
C ASP A 130 12.20 54.70 15.94
N GLU A 131 11.52 55.80 16.27
CA GLU A 131 11.81 57.13 15.72
C GLU A 131 13.25 57.59 16.04
N THR A 132 13.73 57.25 17.24
CA THR A 132 15.10 57.54 17.70
C THR A 132 16.16 56.81 16.90
N LEU A 133 15.93 55.53 16.60
CA LEU A 133 16.84 54.69 15.82
C LEU A 133 16.86 55.08 14.34
N LEU A 134 15.72 55.51 13.79
CA LEU A 134 15.66 56.04 12.43
C LEU A 134 16.49 57.33 12.31
N LYS A 135 16.39 58.26 13.27
CA LYS A 135 17.25 59.47 13.31
C LYS A 135 18.74 59.13 13.39
N SER A 136 19.09 58.10 14.17
CA SER A 136 20.47 57.62 14.28
C SER A 136 20.98 56.99 12.98
N LEU A 137 20.15 56.18 12.31
CA LEU A 137 20.46 55.57 11.02
C LEU A 137 20.61 56.62 9.91
N ILE A 138 19.72 57.63 9.86
CA ILE A 138 19.82 58.74 8.91
C ILE A 138 21.12 59.52 9.14
N SER A 139 21.48 59.76 10.40
CA SER A 139 22.76 60.38 10.77
C SER A 139 23.96 59.55 10.31
N ASP A 140 23.90 58.22 10.48
CA ASP A 140 24.96 57.29 10.03
C ASP A 140 25.12 57.32 8.51
N LEU A 141 24.02 57.34 7.76
CA LEU A 141 24.00 57.40 6.30
C LEU A 141 24.52 58.75 5.79
N ILE A 142 24.13 59.86 6.42
CA ILE A 142 24.68 61.19 6.10
C ILE A 142 26.19 61.19 6.31
N ILE A 143 26.68 60.74 7.47
CA ILE A 143 28.13 60.68 7.75
C ILE A 143 28.84 59.70 6.82
N ARG A 144 28.16 58.63 6.37
CA ARG A 144 28.69 57.68 5.39
C ARG A 144 28.85 58.29 4.00
N ALA A 145 27.91 59.14 3.56
CA ALA A 145 28.05 59.91 2.33
C ALA A 145 29.34 60.77 2.34
N PHE A 146 29.73 61.29 3.50
CA PHE A 146 31.01 62.02 3.69
C PHE A 146 32.25 61.13 3.91
N LYS A 147 32.11 59.80 4.02
CA LYS A 147 33.25 58.88 4.19
C LYS A 147 33.95 58.58 2.87
N GLU A 148 33.29 58.86 1.76
CA GLU A 148 33.77 58.58 0.40
C GLU A 148 34.28 59.84 -0.33
N SER A 149 34.17 61.03 0.29
CA SER A 149 34.60 62.31 -0.28
C SER A 149 35.34 63.21 0.72
N ASP A 150 36.58 63.58 0.43
CA ASP A 150 37.33 64.64 1.16
C ASP A 150 36.90 66.07 0.76
N ILE A 151 35.83 66.19 -0.04
CA ILE A 151 35.35 67.42 -0.65
C ILE A 151 34.01 67.80 0.00
N SER A 152 33.70 69.11 0.06
CA SER A 152 32.40 69.60 0.52
C SER A 152 31.26 69.09 -0.38
N LEU A 153 30.18 68.57 0.21
CA LEU A 153 29.01 68.08 -0.53
C LEU A 153 27.83 69.06 -0.43
N GLU A 154 27.14 69.30 -1.54
CA GLU A 154 25.90 70.09 -1.55
C GLU A 154 24.72 69.31 -0.96
N GLU A 155 23.75 70.03 -0.39
CA GLU A 155 22.53 69.45 0.22
C GLU A 155 21.79 68.51 -0.74
N SER A 156 21.67 68.88 -2.02
CA SER A 156 21.05 68.09 -3.09
C SER A 156 21.76 66.75 -3.30
N LYS A 157 23.09 66.74 -3.26
CA LYS A 157 23.91 65.55 -3.48
C LYS A 157 23.87 64.61 -2.27
N ILE A 158 23.86 65.15 -1.05
CA ILE A 158 23.70 64.35 0.18
C ILE A 158 22.32 63.68 0.21
N VAL A 159 21.27 64.40 -0.19
CA VAL A 159 19.91 63.84 -0.28
C VAL A 159 19.86 62.72 -1.31
N GLU A 160 20.52 62.89 -2.45
CA GLU A 160 20.64 61.85 -3.49
C GLU A 160 21.37 60.61 -2.94
N ASP A 161 22.56 60.77 -2.38
CA ASP A 161 23.41 59.66 -1.94
C ASP A 161 22.80 58.89 -0.76
N VAL A 162 22.13 59.57 0.18
CA VAL A 162 21.38 58.93 1.28
C VAL A 162 20.20 58.12 0.73
N ASN A 163 19.50 58.63 -0.28
CA ASN A 163 18.33 57.97 -0.88
C ASN A 163 18.68 56.89 -1.91
N GLN A 164 19.93 56.80 -2.36
CA GLN A 164 20.44 55.69 -3.17
C GLN A 164 20.78 54.44 -2.33
N HIS A 165 20.80 54.55 -0.99
CA HIS A 165 21.19 53.44 -0.13
C HIS A 165 20.03 52.46 0.11
N ILE A 166 20.29 51.15 -0.03
CA ILE A 166 19.29 50.06 0.01
C ILE A 166 18.47 49.95 1.32
N PHE A 167 18.87 50.66 2.38
CA PHE A 167 18.27 50.55 3.71
C PHE A 167 17.15 51.57 3.98
N VAL A 168 16.98 52.58 3.09
CA VAL A 168 16.00 53.66 3.27
C VAL A 168 15.35 54.00 1.93
N GLN A 169 14.01 54.06 1.90
CA GLN A 169 13.28 54.67 0.78
C GLN A 169 13.40 56.19 0.85
N GLN A 170 13.28 56.87 -0.31
CA GLN A 170 13.21 58.33 -0.49
C GLN A 170 12.80 59.10 0.78
N ILE A 171 13.79 59.45 1.58
CA ILE A 171 13.63 60.29 2.75
C ILE A 171 13.38 61.70 2.22
N ALA A 172 12.31 62.33 2.72
CA ALA A 172 12.00 63.71 2.39
C ALA A 172 13.21 64.60 2.66
N SER A 173 13.57 65.45 1.69
CA SER A 173 14.73 66.35 1.77
C SER A 173 14.75 67.19 3.05
N LEU A 174 13.56 67.56 3.56
CA LEU A 174 13.39 68.27 4.82
C LEU A 174 13.91 67.49 6.05
N VAL A 175 13.72 66.17 6.09
CA VAL A 175 14.16 65.33 7.21
C VAL A 175 15.68 65.19 7.19
N ILE A 176 16.28 64.96 6.02
CA ILE A 176 17.74 64.95 5.84
C ILE A 176 18.33 66.30 6.22
N LYS A 177 17.68 67.40 5.82
CA LYS A 177 18.11 68.76 6.16
C LYS A 177 18.10 69.03 7.66
N ASN A 178 17.03 68.62 8.35
CA ASN A 178 16.94 68.75 9.81
C ASN A 178 18.07 67.94 10.50
N GLN A 179 18.37 66.75 10.01
CA GLN A 179 19.43 65.91 10.56
C GLN A 179 20.83 66.46 10.26
N LEU A 180 21.04 67.05 9.08
CA LEU A 180 22.26 67.77 8.73
C LEU A 180 22.51 68.94 9.69
N LEU A 181 21.48 69.72 10.01
CA LEU A 181 21.57 70.82 10.98
C LEU A 181 21.91 70.30 12.38
N GLU A 182 21.30 69.20 12.81
CA GLU A 182 21.61 68.57 14.10
C GLU A 182 23.05 68.06 14.17
N LEU A 183 23.57 67.48 13.08
CA LEU A 183 24.97 67.06 12.98
C LEU A 183 25.95 68.24 12.95
N VAL A 184 25.55 69.39 12.40
CA VAL A 184 26.31 70.64 12.47
C VAL A 184 26.32 71.20 13.89
N GLU A 185 25.18 71.22 14.57
CA GLU A 185 25.06 71.67 15.96
C GLU A 185 25.88 70.79 16.92
N LYS A 186 25.87 69.47 16.70
CA LYS A 186 26.72 68.51 17.40
C LYS A 186 28.19 68.57 16.95
N GLY A 187 28.54 69.42 16.00
CA GLY A 187 29.91 69.67 15.55
C GLY A 187 30.55 68.49 14.81
N HIS A 188 29.77 67.57 14.24
CA HIS A 188 30.25 66.49 13.36
C HIS A 188 30.38 66.93 11.91
N LEU A 189 29.58 67.92 11.51
CA LEU A 189 29.63 68.58 10.20
C LEU A 189 29.83 70.10 10.39
N MET A 190 30.34 70.76 9.37
CA MET A 190 30.46 72.21 9.27
C MET A 190 29.78 72.65 7.98
N LYS A 191 28.90 73.65 8.08
CA LYS A 191 28.22 74.22 6.92
C LYS A 191 29.01 75.41 6.37
N THR A 192 29.19 75.45 5.05
CA THR A 192 29.88 76.49 4.28
C THR A 192 28.99 76.87 3.10
N ASP A 193 28.41 78.07 3.14
CA ASP A 193 27.41 78.60 2.20
C ASP A 193 26.29 77.60 1.81
N THR A 194 26.49 76.83 0.74
CA THR A 194 25.53 75.83 0.18
C THR A 194 25.94 74.37 0.41
N SER A 195 27.05 74.12 1.09
CA SER A 195 27.71 72.82 1.17
C SER A 195 28.13 72.46 2.60
N TYR A 196 28.33 71.17 2.86
CA TYR A 196 28.67 70.61 4.16
C TYR A 196 30.01 69.89 4.10
N THR A 197 30.85 70.05 5.12
CA THR A 197 32.13 69.35 5.27
C THR A 197 32.19 68.62 6.61
N ARG A 198 32.88 67.48 6.64
CA ARG A 198 33.06 66.71 7.88
C ARG A 198 34.13 67.33 8.76
N THR A 199 33.86 67.45 10.07
CA THR A 199 34.84 67.97 11.04
C THR A 199 35.76 66.85 11.55
N LYS A 200 36.80 67.21 12.31
CA LYS A 200 37.68 66.25 13.00
C LYS A 200 37.03 65.56 14.21
N ARG A 201 35.78 65.91 14.57
CA ARG A 201 35.09 65.29 15.72
C ARG A 201 34.71 63.85 15.37
N PRO A 202 35.17 62.84 16.13
CA PRO A 202 34.82 61.45 15.88
C PRO A 202 33.31 61.26 16.01
N TYR A 203 32.74 60.51 15.07
CA TYR A 203 31.32 60.14 15.06
C TYR A 203 31.24 58.63 15.31
N VAL A 204 30.47 58.23 16.31
CA VAL A 204 30.27 56.83 16.69
C VAL A 204 29.06 56.32 15.92
N HIS A 205 29.29 55.39 14.99
CA HIS A 205 28.20 54.77 14.24
C HIS A 205 27.34 53.90 15.14
N SER A 206 26.04 53.90 14.88
CA SER A 206 25.10 52.98 15.55
C SER A 206 25.45 51.54 15.14
N ASN A 207 25.63 50.65 16.12
CA ASN A 207 25.80 49.24 15.80
C ASN A 207 24.43 48.66 15.40
N LEU A 208 24.26 48.37 14.11
CA LEU A 208 23.00 47.84 13.56
C LEU A 208 22.59 46.51 14.21
N ASP A 209 23.54 45.70 14.65
CA ASP A 209 23.28 44.42 15.33
C ASP A 209 22.61 44.64 16.71
N ASP A 210 23.13 45.61 17.47
CA ASP A 210 22.60 46.01 18.77
C ASP A 210 21.25 46.72 18.62
N THR A 211 21.17 47.61 17.63
CA THR A 211 20.00 48.41 17.30
C THR A 211 18.81 47.54 16.86
N SER A 212 19.08 46.49 16.08
CA SER A 212 18.06 45.54 15.62
C SER A 212 17.51 44.71 16.78
N LEU A 213 18.39 44.27 17.69
CA LEU A 213 17.97 43.55 18.89
C LEU A 213 17.16 44.45 19.84
N GLN A 214 17.59 45.71 20.00
CA GLN A 214 16.86 46.70 20.80
C GLN A 214 15.48 46.97 20.21
N SER A 215 15.35 47.10 18.89
CA SER A 215 14.05 47.26 18.25
C SER A 215 13.17 46.01 18.40
N PHE A 216 13.73 44.80 18.34
CA PHE A 216 12.95 43.58 18.53
C PHE A 216 12.41 43.47 19.98
N LEU A 217 13.27 43.72 20.96
CA LEU A 217 12.97 43.54 22.39
C LEU A 217 12.26 44.74 23.04
N GLY A 218 12.44 45.95 22.51
CA GLY A 218 12.11 47.18 23.22
C GLY A 218 13.11 47.53 24.32
N LYS A 219 13.24 48.81 24.64
CA LYS A 219 14.29 49.38 25.53
C LYS A 219 14.43 48.64 26.87
N ASN A 220 13.32 48.45 27.57
CA ASN A 220 13.31 47.87 28.93
C ASN A 220 13.81 46.42 28.98
N ILE A 221 13.51 45.62 27.95
CA ILE A 221 13.96 44.22 27.87
C ILE A 221 15.40 44.17 27.36
N TYR A 222 15.73 45.01 26.38
CA TYR A 222 17.05 45.09 25.79
C TYR A 222 18.14 45.41 26.82
N GLU A 223 17.90 46.34 27.75
CA GLU A 223 18.86 46.66 28.83
C GLU A 223 19.22 45.41 29.67
N LYS A 224 18.26 44.51 29.91
CA LYS A 224 18.51 43.25 30.62
C LYS A 224 19.37 42.28 29.79
N PHE A 225 19.15 42.23 28.48
CA PHE A 225 19.97 41.43 27.55
C PHE A 225 21.39 41.96 27.44
N GLN A 226 21.55 43.28 27.37
CA GLN A 226 22.84 43.95 27.35
C GLN A 226 23.63 43.68 28.65
N MET A 227 23.00 43.83 29.83
CA MET A 227 23.61 43.48 31.12
C MET A 227 23.95 41.98 31.22
N GLY A 228 23.21 41.12 30.52
CA GLY A 228 23.47 39.69 30.39
C GLY A 228 24.63 39.32 29.47
N GLY A 229 25.27 40.29 28.80
CA GLY A 229 26.36 40.07 27.86
C GLY A 229 25.92 39.76 26.42
N PHE A 230 24.67 40.08 26.08
CA PHE A 230 24.07 39.92 24.75
C PHE A 230 23.60 41.27 24.18
N PRO A 231 24.53 42.17 23.82
CA PRO A 231 24.20 43.48 23.28
C PRO A 231 23.60 43.42 21.86
N GLY A 232 23.85 42.35 21.09
CA GLY A 232 23.41 42.25 19.70
C GLY A 232 23.00 40.84 19.28
N VAL A 233 22.32 40.73 18.14
CA VAL A 233 21.81 39.47 17.57
C VAL A 233 22.96 38.49 17.31
N SER A 234 24.10 38.99 16.83
CA SER A 234 25.29 38.18 16.57
C SER A 234 25.85 37.55 17.84
N ASN A 235 25.78 38.24 18.99
CA ASN A 235 26.21 37.70 20.28
C ASN A 235 25.31 36.55 20.75
N ILE A 236 24.00 36.65 20.50
CA ILE A 236 23.02 35.59 20.81
C ILE A 236 23.32 34.34 19.96
N ILE A 237 23.51 34.52 18.65
CA ILE A 237 23.75 33.43 17.70
C ILE A 237 25.10 32.74 17.97
N ASN A 238 26.16 33.51 18.21
CA ASN A 238 27.51 32.95 18.39
C ASN A 238 27.74 32.33 19.78
N ARG A 239 26.89 32.64 20.77
CA ARG A 239 27.04 32.16 22.15
C ARG A 239 25.80 31.43 22.66
N ARG A 240 25.16 30.60 21.82
CA ARG A 240 23.90 29.89 22.12
C ARG A 240 23.85 29.23 23.50
N LYS A 241 24.86 28.43 23.87
CA LYS A 241 24.91 27.75 25.18
C LYS A 241 24.92 28.73 26.37
N SER A 242 25.58 29.88 26.23
CA SER A 242 25.56 30.92 27.25
C SER A 242 24.24 31.68 27.24
N PHE A 243 23.66 31.88 26.06
CA PHE A 243 22.37 32.54 25.88
C PHE A 243 21.24 31.73 26.50
N HIS A 244 21.20 30.41 26.30
CA HIS A 244 20.17 29.53 26.86
C HIS A 244 20.10 29.66 28.39
N LYS A 245 21.27 29.57 29.06
CA LYS A 245 21.36 29.74 30.52
C LYS A 245 20.91 31.14 30.98
N PHE A 246 21.26 32.17 30.22
CA PHE A 246 20.84 33.53 30.52
C PHE A 246 19.33 33.71 30.32
N PHE A 247 18.80 33.22 29.21
CA PHE A 247 17.41 33.34 28.82
C PHE A 247 16.48 32.58 29.77
N GLU A 248 16.87 31.35 30.16
CA GLU A 248 16.19 30.56 31.20
C GLU A 248 16.20 31.30 32.54
N LYS A 249 17.35 31.85 32.96
CA LYS A 249 17.45 32.62 34.20
C LYS A 249 16.58 33.89 34.18
N LEU A 250 16.47 34.54 33.02
CA LEU A 250 15.74 35.79 32.86
C LEU A 250 14.21 35.57 32.79
N THR A 251 13.77 34.52 32.11
CA THR A 251 12.36 34.33 31.70
C THR A 251 11.69 33.09 32.29
N SER A 252 12.46 32.18 32.91
CA SER A 252 12.04 30.83 33.30
C SER A 252 11.61 29.93 32.13
N PHE A 253 11.93 30.30 30.88
CA PHE A 253 11.67 29.49 29.70
C PHE A 253 12.81 28.50 29.43
N GLY A 254 12.46 27.26 29.09
CA GLY A 254 13.44 26.22 28.74
C GLY A 254 14.07 26.40 27.37
N ASP A 255 15.06 25.55 27.08
CA ASP A 255 15.90 25.59 25.86
C ASP A 255 15.10 25.70 24.56
N LEU A 256 13.97 25.00 24.44
CA LEU A 256 13.14 25.00 23.23
C LEU A 256 12.60 26.40 22.85
N ILE A 257 12.20 27.20 23.84
CA ILE A 257 11.71 28.56 23.58
C ILE A 257 12.89 29.49 23.27
N ALA A 258 14.06 29.26 23.88
CA ALA A 258 15.28 29.97 23.55
C ALA A 258 15.70 29.71 22.09
N ASP A 259 15.63 28.45 21.63
CA ASP A 259 15.91 28.08 20.24
C ASP A 259 14.88 28.65 19.26
N MET A 260 13.60 28.66 19.62
CA MET A 260 12.57 29.34 18.82
C MET A 260 12.80 30.85 18.75
N PHE A 261 13.23 31.47 19.84
CA PHE A 261 13.58 32.89 19.89
C PHE A 261 14.79 33.19 19.00
N ILE A 262 15.83 32.35 19.04
CA ILE A 262 16.98 32.44 18.12
C ILE A 262 16.52 32.26 16.66
N SER A 263 15.66 31.29 16.39
CA SER A 263 15.16 31.00 15.04
C SER A 263 14.31 32.16 14.50
N ALA A 264 13.48 32.77 15.35
CA ALA A 264 12.75 33.99 15.01
C ALA A 264 13.73 35.14 14.71
N LEU A 265 14.71 35.40 15.58
CA LEU A 265 15.73 36.42 15.34
C LEU A 265 16.47 36.21 14.01
N ILE A 266 16.86 34.98 13.70
CA ILE A 266 17.53 34.62 12.43
C ILE A 266 16.59 34.88 11.25
N SER A 267 15.34 34.44 11.33
CA SER A 267 14.37 34.58 10.25
C SER A 267 13.96 36.04 10.00
N LEU A 268 13.94 36.86 11.07
CA LEU A 268 13.47 38.24 11.04
C LEU A 268 14.56 39.26 10.71
N LEU A 269 15.82 39.01 11.09
CA LEU A 269 16.88 40.03 11.08
C LEU A 269 18.08 39.72 10.17
N LEU A 270 18.15 38.53 9.54
CA LEU A 270 19.24 38.16 8.62
C LEU A 270 18.76 38.08 7.15
N SER A 271 19.60 38.53 6.22
CA SER A 271 19.30 38.59 4.77
C SER A 271 19.14 37.20 4.13
N GLU A 272 18.45 37.11 2.99
CA GLU A 272 18.24 35.85 2.22
C GLU A 272 19.55 35.12 1.87
N THR A 273 20.63 35.87 1.62
CA THR A 273 21.97 35.33 1.38
C THR A 273 22.60 34.64 2.60
N MET A 274 22.18 34.99 3.82
CA MET A 274 22.57 34.29 5.05
C MET A 274 21.62 33.13 5.38
N LYS A 275 20.33 33.21 5.02
CA LYS A 275 19.35 32.12 5.18
C LYS A 275 19.71 30.88 4.36
N SER A 276 20.17 31.05 3.12
CA SER A 276 20.64 29.95 2.26
C SER A 276 21.87 29.22 2.82
N LYS A 277 22.75 29.91 3.56
CA LYS A 277 23.90 29.30 4.27
C LYS A 277 23.50 28.58 5.58
N LEU A 278 22.27 28.77 6.05
CA LEU A 278 21.73 28.21 7.29
C LEU A 278 20.64 27.14 7.07
N ASN A 279 20.29 26.81 5.82
CA ASN A 279 19.45 25.65 5.54
C ASN A 279 20.12 24.40 6.10
N ALA A 280 19.51 23.81 7.14
CA ALA A 280 20.06 22.66 7.86
C ALA A 280 20.13 21.39 7.00
N TRP A 281 19.42 21.38 5.87
CA TRP A 281 19.39 20.29 4.92
C TRP A 281 20.46 20.52 3.86
N SER A 282 21.64 19.93 4.05
CA SER A 282 22.56 19.69 2.94
C SER A 282 21.80 18.93 1.85
N HIS A 283 22.03 19.25 0.58
CA HIS A 283 21.30 18.68 -0.55
C HIS A 283 21.26 17.13 -0.47
N PHE A 284 20.17 16.57 0.06
CA PHE A 284 19.86 15.15 -0.04
C PHE A 284 19.36 14.92 -1.46
N ASP A 285 20.32 14.87 -2.39
CA ASP A 285 20.02 14.72 -3.79
C ASP A 285 19.66 13.26 -4.09
N LEU A 286 18.47 13.04 -4.66
CA LEU A 286 18.13 11.79 -5.37
C LEU A 286 19.13 11.48 -6.49
N ILE A 287 20.08 12.37 -6.81
CA ILE A 287 21.16 12.16 -7.80
C ILE A 287 22.08 10.98 -7.41
N SER A 288 22.11 10.57 -6.13
CA SER A 288 22.79 9.32 -5.73
C SER A 288 21.94 8.05 -5.88
N SER A 289 20.66 8.18 -6.26
CA SER A 289 19.69 7.09 -6.37
C SER A 289 19.34 6.74 -7.84
N ALA A 290 18.61 5.64 -8.06
CA ALA A 290 18.28 5.16 -9.39
C ALA A 290 17.42 6.17 -10.18
N ILE A 291 17.77 6.38 -11.45
CA ILE A 291 17.05 7.23 -12.41
C ILE A 291 15.55 6.88 -12.41
N PRO A 292 14.64 7.80 -12.01
CA PRO A 292 13.19 7.57 -12.07
C PRO A 292 12.74 7.26 -13.49
N ARG A 293 11.75 6.38 -13.63
CA ARG A 293 11.16 6.03 -14.93
C ARG A 293 10.41 7.25 -15.50
N PRO A 294 10.29 7.39 -16.83
CA PRO A 294 9.67 8.57 -17.46
C PRO A 294 8.29 8.93 -16.89
N TYR A 295 7.36 7.98 -16.84
CA TYR A 295 6.02 8.21 -16.27
C TYR A 295 6.01 8.62 -14.80
N GLN A 296 7.06 8.29 -14.03
CA GLN A 296 7.19 8.70 -12.63
C GLN A 296 7.62 10.17 -12.55
N ARG A 297 8.47 10.61 -13.49
CA ARG A 297 8.82 12.02 -13.67
C ARG A 297 7.61 12.82 -14.12
N ASP A 298 6.84 12.32 -15.09
CA ASP A 298 5.63 12.99 -15.57
C ASP A 298 4.62 13.17 -14.43
N ALA A 299 4.36 12.10 -13.67
CA ALA A 299 3.50 12.16 -12.49
C ALA A 299 3.99 13.18 -11.44
N PHE A 300 5.30 13.23 -11.18
CA PHE A 300 5.90 14.22 -10.28
C PHE A 300 5.76 15.66 -10.82
N THR A 301 6.06 15.88 -12.10
CA THR A 301 5.93 17.18 -12.77
C THR A 301 4.48 17.67 -12.73
N ILE A 302 3.51 16.78 -12.88
CA ILE A 302 2.09 17.11 -12.75
C ILE A 302 1.78 17.58 -11.33
N PHE A 303 2.19 16.84 -10.29
CA PHE A 303 1.99 17.31 -8.92
C PHE A 303 2.59 18.70 -8.66
N ARG A 304 3.82 18.91 -9.14
CA ARG A 304 4.52 20.18 -9.01
C ARG A 304 3.81 21.31 -9.77
N GLY A 305 3.34 21.03 -10.99
CA GLY A 305 2.61 22.00 -11.83
C GLY A 305 1.27 22.45 -11.23
N TYR A 306 0.61 21.56 -10.48
CA TYR A 306 -0.61 21.88 -9.72
C TYR A 306 -0.34 22.40 -8.29
N GLY A 307 0.94 22.57 -7.90
CA GLY A 307 1.33 23.16 -6.62
C GLY A 307 0.94 22.34 -5.38
N TYR A 308 0.78 21.02 -5.51
CA TYR A 308 0.45 20.12 -4.39
C TYR A 308 -0.87 20.44 -3.65
N GLN A 309 -1.85 21.04 -4.31
CA GLN A 309 -3.15 21.44 -3.76
C GLN A 309 -4.23 20.32 -3.78
N GLY A 310 -3.94 19.14 -3.23
CA GLY A 310 -4.94 18.07 -3.07
C GLY A 310 -5.12 17.17 -4.29
N GLN A 311 -4.08 17.07 -5.12
CA GLN A 311 -4.12 16.25 -6.33
C GLN A 311 -3.96 14.76 -6.03
N LEU A 312 -4.61 13.95 -6.86
CA LEU A 312 -4.52 12.50 -6.87
C LEU A 312 -3.97 12.00 -8.19
N ILE A 313 -3.09 11.00 -8.10
CA ILE A 313 -2.64 10.24 -9.26
C ILE A 313 -3.07 8.78 -9.12
N GLU A 314 -3.67 8.27 -10.18
CA GLU A 314 -3.93 6.85 -10.34
C GLU A 314 -2.74 6.17 -11.00
N ALA A 315 -2.10 5.26 -10.28
CA ALA A 315 -1.04 4.44 -10.82
C ALA A 315 -1.26 2.97 -10.46
N PRO A 316 -1.15 2.04 -11.43
CA PRO A 316 -1.40 0.63 -11.19
C PRO A 316 -0.41 0.05 -10.16
N THR A 317 -0.80 -1.05 -9.52
CA THR A 317 0.04 -1.66 -8.49
C THR A 317 1.38 -2.10 -9.08
N GLY A 318 2.50 -1.72 -8.46
CA GLY A 318 3.83 -2.03 -8.98
C GLY A 318 4.47 -0.96 -9.87
N SER A 319 3.76 0.15 -10.18
CA SER A 319 4.29 1.28 -10.94
C SER A 319 5.35 2.10 -10.20
N GLY A 320 5.51 1.92 -8.88
CA GLY A 320 6.48 2.67 -8.07
C GLY A 320 5.94 3.97 -7.45
N LYS A 321 4.69 3.97 -6.99
CA LYS A 321 4.04 5.09 -6.27
C LYS A 321 4.90 5.69 -5.15
N THR A 322 5.55 4.84 -4.36
CA THR A 322 6.46 5.28 -3.28
C THR A 322 7.61 6.13 -3.80
N LEU A 323 8.17 5.85 -4.99
CA LEU A 323 9.23 6.67 -5.58
C LEU A 323 8.74 8.04 -5.99
N ILE A 324 7.52 8.15 -6.55
CA ILE A 324 6.91 9.44 -6.88
C ILE A 324 6.72 10.29 -5.62
N GLY A 325 6.25 9.69 -4.52
CA GLY A 325 6.13 10.39 -3.25
C GLY A 325 7.48 10.76 -2.63
N MET A 326 8.53 9.95 -2.80
CA MET A 326 9.89 10.32 -2.39
C MET A 326 10.43 11.54 -3.17
N MET A 327 10.09 11.67 -4.46
CA MET A 327 10.44 12.86 -5.25
C MET A 327 9.73 14.11 -4.72
N ALA A 328 8.46 14.00 -4.32
CA ALA A 328 7.73 15.09 -3.67
C ALA A 328 8.33 15.47 -2.30
N ILE A 329 8.69 14.47 -1.48
CA ILE A 329 9.38 14.69 -0.19
C ILE A 329 10.69 15.45 -0.41
N GLN A 330 11.49 15.05 -1.39
CA GLN A 330 12.73 15.74 -1.69
C GLN A 330 12.50 17.21 -2.06
N ASP A 331 11.51 17.49 -2.92
CA ASP A 331 11.15 18.85 -3.31
C ASP A 331 10.74 19.69 -2.08
N TRP A 332 9.87 19.16 -1.22
CA TRP A 332 9.43 19.84 -0.01
C TRP A 332 10.54 20.06 1.02
N MET A 333 11.46 19.11 1.18
CA MET A 333 12.59 19.29 2.10
C MET A 333 13.51 20.46 1.70
N THR A 334 13.47 20.94 0.46
CA THR A 334 14.23 22.13 0.04
C THR A 334 13.66 23.45 0.59
N SER A 335 12.36 23.50 0.90
CA SER A 335 11.68 24.68 1.44
C SER A 335 11.40 24.60 2.94
N MET A 336 11.51 23.41 3.55
CA MET A 336 11.20 23.21 4.98
C MET A 336 12.25 23.77 5.93
N SER A 337 11.77 24.41 6.99
CA SER A 337 12.58 24.87 8.13
C SER A 337 12.81 23.77 9.16
N SER A 338 13.79 23.98 10.06
CA SER A 338 14.03 23.05 11.17
C SER A 338 12.80 22.92 12.08
N GLY A 339 12.40 21.68 12.37
CA GLY A 339 11.24 21.36 13.21
C GLY A 339 9.89 21.34 12.48
N GLU A 340 9.84 21.57 11.17
CA GLU A 340 8.68 21.27 10.31
C GLU A 340 8.67 19.80 9.91
N SER A 341 7.47 19.24 9.71
CA SER A 341 7.31 17.81 9.40
C SER A 341 6.43 17.54 8.17
N ILE A 342 6.70 16.43 7.50
CA ILE A 342 5.88 15.81 6.44
C ILE A 342 5.16 14.61 7.06
N LEU A 343 3.85 14.54 6.91
CA LEU A 343 3.04 13.40 7.37
C LEU A 343 2.70 12.45 6.22
N ILE A 344 3.08 11.18 6.37
CA ILE A 344 2.75 10.10 5.43
C ILE A 344 1.71 9.20 6.09
N LEU A 345 0.50 9.14 5.52
CA LEU A 345 -0.60 8.30 5.98
C LEU A 345 -0.72 7.03 5.14
N VAL A 346 -0.66 5.89 5.83
CA VAL A 346 -0.68 4.56 5.20
C VAL A 346 -1.82 3.67 5.73
N PRO A 347 -2.31 2.70 4.95
CA PRO A 347 -3.44 1.87 5.37
C PRO A 347 -3.10 0.83 6.44
N THR A 348 -1.86 0.33 6.49
CA THR A 348 -1.45 -0.70 7.47
C THR A 348 0.02 -0.57 7.84
N VAL A 349 0.42 -1.16 8.96
CA VAL A 349 1.81 -1.23 9.44
C VAL A 349 2.77 -1.84 8.39
N ASN A 350 2.28 -2.71 7.49
CA ASN A 350 3.11 -3.24 6.40
C ASN A 350 3.55 -2.14 5.41
N TYR A 351 2.67 -1.17 5.12
CA TYR A 351 3.02 -0.03 4.26
C TYR A 351 3.92 0.95 5.01
N GLU A 352 3.74 1.12 6.32
CA GLU A 352 4.64 1.89 7.17
C GLU A 352 6.08 1.37 7.04
N GLN A 353 6.27 0.06 7.21
CA GLN A 353 7.58 -0.58 7.04
C GLN A 353 8.12 -0.47 5.60
N GLN A 354 7.25 -0.50 4.59
CA GLN A 354 7.64 -0.28 3.20
C GLN A 354 8.20 1.14 3.02
N TRP A 355 7.53 2.17 3.55
CA TRP A 355 7.98 3.56 3.46
C TRP A 355 9.29 3.79 4.22
N ILE A 356 9.43 3.29 5.45
CA ILE A 356 10.72 3.38 6.19
C ILE A 356 11.85 2.74 5.37
N ARG A 357 11.59 1.57 4.77
CA ARG A 357 12.59 0.87 3.96
C ARG A 357 13.01 1.67 2.74
N GLU A 358 12.07 2.25 2.03
CA GLU A 358 12.35 3.05 0.84
C GLU A 358 13.01 4.39 1.21
N LEU A 359 12.63 5.04 2.31
CA LEU A 359 13.20 6.33 2.73
C LEU A 359 14.61 6.20 3.31
N CYS A 360 14.84 5.24 4.21
CA CYS A 360 16.08 5.16 4.98
C CYS A 360 17.07 4.11 4.44
N TYR A 361 16.58 2.96 3.93
CA TYR A 361 17.42 1.76 3.82
C TYR A 361 17.77 1.35 2.40
N LYS A 362 16.89 1.60 1.42
CA LYS A 362 17.07 1.10 0.06
C LYS A 362 18.04 1.98 -0.72
N PHE A 363 18.91 1.37 -1.52
CA PHE A 363 19.89 2.09 -2.32
C PHE A 363 19.24 3.09 -3.29
N THR A 364 18.06 2.75 -3.82
CA THR A 364 17.28 3.60 -4.72
C THR A 364 16.39 4.62 -3.99
N GLY A 365 16.53 4.74 -2.68
CA GLY A 365 15.73 5.61 -1.80
C GLY A 365 16.38 6.97 -1.55
N LEU A 366 15.73 7.79 -0.71
CA LEU A 366 16.27 9.09 -0.27
C LEU A 366 17.50 8.96 0.66
N ASN A 367 17.72 7.77 1.23
CA ASN A 367 18.80 7.50 2.19
C ASN A 367 18.80 8.49 3.36
N LEU A 368 17.61 8.76 3.91
CA LEU A 368 17.46 9.67 5.02
C LEU A 368 18.04 9.05 6.30
N PRO A 369 18.68 9.85 7.17
CA PRO A 369 19.09 9.41 8.49
C PRO A 369 17.89 8.82 9.24
N PRO A 370 18.05 7.66 9.92
CA PRO A 370 16.94 7.08 10.69
C PRO A 370 16.41 7.99 11.80
N ASP A 371 17.24 8.93 12.27
CA ASP A 371 16.89 9.93 13.27
C ASP A 371 15.91 10.99 12.72
N ASP A 372 15.84 11.14 11.39
CA ASP A 372 14.96 12.08 10.70
C ASP A 372 13.59 11.48 10.34
N VAL A 373 13.41 10.16 10.53
CA VAL A 373 12.19 9.45 10.15
C VAL A 373 11.58 8.76 11.37
N TYR A 374 10.41 9.25 11.77
CA TYR A 374 9.59 8.59 12.78
C TYR A 374 8.52 7.73 12.14
N ALA A 375 8.31 6.53 12.68
CA ALA A 375 7.21 5.66 12.30
C ALA A 375 6.56 5.01 13.53
N GLY A 376 5.24 5.07 13.62
CA GLY A 376 4.50 4.48 14.73
C GLY A 376 3.18 5.18 15.03
N THR A 377 2.81 5.22 16.32
CA THR A 377 1.58 5.86 16.77
C THR A 377 1.84 7.28 17.29
N PRO A 378 0.85 8.19 17.24
CA PRO A 378 0.99 9.51 17.82
C PRO A 378 1.34 9.52 19.32
N ILE A 379 0.78 8.59 20.10
CA ILE A 379 1.03 8.49 21.55
C ILE A 379 2.50 8.14 21.81
N ASP A 380 3.03 7.17 21.06
CA ASP A 380 4.43 6.81 21.14
C ASP A 380 5.33 7.97 20.68
N TYR A 381 4.88 8.77 19.70
CA TYR A 381 5.62 9.92 19.21
C TYR A 381 5.74 11.01 20.28
N GLU A 382 4.62 11.39 20.92
CA GLU A 382 4.61 12.44 21.95
C GLU A 382 5.48 12.08 23.16
N SER A 383 5.52 10.79 23.54
CA SER A 383 6.42 10.33 24.60
C SER A 383 7.90 10.43 24.20
N THR A 384 8.23 10.07 22.95
CA THR A 384 9.60 10.13 22.43
C THR A 384 10.06 11.56 22.19
N LYS A 385 9.15 12.45 21.77
CA LYS A 385 9.43 13.86 21.53
C LYS A 385 9.91 14.61 22.78
N LYS A 386 9.49 14.19 23.97
CA LYS A 386 10.01 14.75 25.24
C LYS A 386 11.51 14.49 25.45
N GLU A 387 12.09 13.52 24.74
CA GLU A 387 13.50 13.15 24.80
C GLU A 387 14.32 13.69 23.61
N LEU A 388 13.67 14.22 22.57
CA LEU A 388 14.30 14.72 21.34
C LEU A 388 14.28 16.26 21.31
N ASP A 389 15.42 16.87 20.97
CA ASP A 389 15.56 18.34 20.90
C ASP A 389 14.74 18.98 19.75
N ALA A 390 14.31 18.21 18.74
CA ALA A 390 13.50 18.67 17.61
C ALA A 390 12.53 17.60 17.08
N SER A 391 11.48 18.04 16.37
CA SER A 391 10.57 17.12 15.65
C SER A 391 11.26 16.57 14.40
N PRO A 392 11.23 15.25 14.14
CA PRO A 392 11.80 14.68 12.93
C PRO A 392 11.02 15.16 11.70
N PRO A 393 11.69 15.44 10.56
CA PRO A 393 11.07 15.99 9.37
C PRO A 393 10.05 15.05 8.71
N ILE A 394 10.09 13.74 8.99
CA ILE A 394 9.15 12.79 8.37
C ILE A 394 8.48 11.95 9.44
N LEU A 395 7.15 11.95 9.41
CA LEU A 395 6.28 11.16 10.27
C LEU A 395 5.48 10.17 9.42
N ILE A 396 5.57 8.89 9.73
CA ILE A 396 4.83 7.83 9.04
C ILE A 396 3.86 7.18 10.03
N MET A 397 2.56 7.25 9.73
CA MET A 397 1.51 6.78 10.62
C MET A 397 0.41 6.07 9.84
N THR A 398 -0.29 5.15 10.49
CA THR A 398 -1.47 4.55 9.87
C THR A 398 -2.69 5.47 10.02
N TYR A 399 -3.62 5.44 9.05
CA TYR A 399 -4.90 6.15 9.20
C TYR A 399 -5.62 5.83 10.52
N GLN A 400 -5.53 4.56 10.94
CA GLN A 400 -6.17 4.10 12.18
C GLN A 400 -5.45 4.58 13.44
N SER A 401 -4.12 4.67 13.44
CA SER A 401 -3.37 5.15 14.61
C SER A 401 -3.58 6.64 14.83
N LEU A 402 -3.67 7.43 13.76
CA LEU A 402 -4.00 8.86 13.88
C LEU A 402 -5.43 9.05 14.41
N ALA A 403 -6.38 8.24 13.94
CA ALA A 403 -7.76 8.25 14.42
C ALA A 403 -7.92 7.95 15.92
N GLN A 404 -6.94 7.27 16.54
CA GLN A 404 -7.03 6.83 17.94
C GLN A 404 -6.63 7.90 18.98
N LEU A 405 -6.09 9.05 18.54
CA LEU A 405 -5.69 10.16 19.42
C LEU A 405 -6.81 10.70 20.33
N GLY A 406 -8.08 10.44 20.00
CA GLY A 406 -9.25 10.97 20.71
C GLY A 406 -9.90 10.07 21.76
N SER A 407 -9.48 8.81 21.94
CA SER A 407 -10.24 7.87 22.78
C SER A 407 -9.52 7.48 24.07
N SER A 408 -9.82 8.15 25.18
CA SER A 408 -9.47 7.70 26.54
C SER A 408 -10.33 6.51 27.03
N LYS A 409 -11.33 6.08 26.25
CA LYS A 409 -12.08 4.85 26.46
C LYS A 409 -12.09 4.02 25.18
N GLY A 410 -11.62 2.78 25.28
CA GLY A 410 -11.44 1.88 24.14
C GLY A 410 -12.68 1.76 23.26
N LYS A 411 -12.43 1.85 21.94
CA LYS A 411 -13.35 1.84 20.79
C LYS A 411 -13.85 3.22 20.31
N GLY A 412 -13.01 3.88 19.53
CA GLY A 412 -13.44 4.62 18.33
C GLY A 412 -14.16 5.95 18.55
N GLY A 413 -13.52 6.91 19.22
CA GLY A 413 -13.91 8.32 19.16
C GLY A 413 -12.92 9.11 18.31
N PHE A 414 -13.39 9.69 17.20
CA PHE A 414 -12.68 10.73 16.47
C PHE A 414 -12.82 12.03 17.28
N ASP A 415 -11.71 12.57 17.78
CA ASP A 415 -11.67 13.89 18.42
C ASP A 415 -10.82 14.81 17.56
N THR A 416 -11.49 15.70 16.83
CA THR A 416 -10.87 16.70 15.96
C THR A 416 -9.82 17.50 16.74
N ASN A 417 -10.13 17.93 17.97
CA ASN A 417 -9.23 18.78 18.75
C ASN A 417 -7.90 18.09 19.08
N SER A 418 -7.93 16.80 19.40
CA SER A 418 -6.71 16.04 19.70
C SER A 418 -5.85 15.83 18.46
N ILE A 419 -6.47 15.59 17.30
CA ILE A 419 -5.76 15.47 16.02
C ILE A 419 -5.15 16.82 15.62
N GLU A 420 -5.93 17.91 15.70
CA GLU A 420 -5.44 19.26 15.42
C GLU A 420 -4.26 19.65 16.32
N LYS A 421 -4.36 19.38 17.64
CA LYS A 421 -3.25 19.59 18.59
C LYS A 421 -2.00 18.81 18.21
N PHE A 422 -2.16 17.55 17.81
CA PHE A 422 -1.04 16.73 17.35
C PHE A 422 -0.42 17.30 16.07
N LEU A 423 -1.24 17.69 15.08
CA LEU A 423 -0.78 18.23 13.80
C LEU A 423 -0.02 19.55 13.98
N GLN A 424 -0.58 20.49 14.78
CA GLN A 424 0.07 21.75 15.15
C GLN A 424 1.30 21.54 16.04
N GLY A 425 1.22 20.62 16.99
CA GLY A 425 2.32 20.29 17.89
C GLY A 425 3.52 19.75 17.12
N SER A 426 3.27 18.96 16.07
CA SER A 426 4.28 18.38 15.18
C SER A 426 4.67 19.28 14.01
N ASN A 427 4.05 20.46 13.89
CA ASN A 427 4.31 21.45 12.85
C ASN A 427 4.29 20.85 11.43
N ILE A 428 3.23 20.10 11.13
CA ILE A 428 3.08 19.42 9.84
C ILE A 428 2.79 20.44 8.74
N ARG A 429 3.61 20.45 7.69
CA ARG A 429 3.48 21.34 6.52
C ARG A 429 3.00 20.65 5.27
N TYR A 430 3.31 19.37 5.12
CA TYR A 430 2.98 18.59 3.92
C TYR A 430 2.39 17.23 4.28
N VAL A 431 1.52 16.72 3.42
CA VAL A 431 0.82 15.44 3.64
C VAL A 431 0.85 14.55 2.40
N ILE A 432 1.12 13.26 2.60
CA ILE A 432 0.98 12.21 1.58
C ILE A 432 -0.08 11.19 2.02
N LEU A 433 -1.07 10.96 1.15
CA LEU A 433 -2.10 9.94 1.33
C LEU A 433 -1.80 8.70 0.46
N ASP A 434 -1.37 7.59 1.06
CA ASP A 434 -1.12 6.34 0.33
C ASP A 434 -2.35 5.41 0.31
N GLU A 435 -2.63 4.83 -0.85
CA GLU A 435 -3.83 4.03 -1.14
C GLU A 435 -5.15 4.74 -0.76
N VAL A 436 -5.30 6.01 -1.14
CA VAL A 436 -6.42 6.88 -0.73
C VAL A 436 -7.81 6.34 -1.09
N HIS A 437 -7.93 5.39 -2.04
CA HIS A 437 -9.20 4.70 -2.31
C HIS A 437 -9.75 3.97 -1.09
N LYS A 438 -8.90 3.56 -0.13
CA LYS A 438 -9.37 2.95 1.13
C LYS A 438 -10.23 3.89 1.97
N VAL A 439 -10.02 5.20 1.82
CA VAL A 439 -10.79 6.25 2.49
C VAL A 439 -12.20 6.33 1.90
N VAL A 440 -12.33 6.45 0.57
CA VAL A 440 -13.63 6.65 -0.12
C VAL A 440 -14.48 5.38 -0.29
N VAL A 441 -13.94 4.20 0.01
CA VAL A 441 -14.72 2.94 -0.02
C VAL A 441 -15.87 3.01 0.99
N ASN A 442 -15.62 3.57 2.17
CA ASN A 442 -16.62 3.81 3.20
C ASN A 442 -16.60 5.29 3.60
N TYR A 443 -17.58 6.06 3.11
CA TYR A 443 -17.64 7.50 3.30
C TYR A 443 -17.83 7.90 4.76
N ASP A 444 -18.43 7.02 5.57
CA ASP A 444 -18.69 7.23 7.00
C ASP A 444 -17.53 6.69 7.88
N SER A 445 -16.37 6.43 7.28
CA SER A 445 -15.20 5.93 8.02
C SER A 445 -14.42 7.07 8.68
N VAL A 446 -13.83 6.80 9.84
CA VAL A 446 -12.97 7.76 10.56
C VAL A 446 -11.77 8.21 9.70
N SER A 447 -11.29 7.36 8.79
CA SER A 447 -10.23 7.73 7.84
C SER A 447 -10.68 8.83 6.86
N THR A 448 -11.98 8.85 6.53
CA THR A 448 -12.61 9.88 5.70
C THR A 448 -12.68 11.21 6.43
N ASP A 449 -13.03 11.19 7.72
CA ASP A 449 -13.09 12.40 8.55
C ASP A 449 -11.70 13.03 8.74
N ILE A 450 -10.66 12.21 8.95
CA ILE A 450 -9.26 12.68 8.96
C ILE A 450 -8.91 13.36 7.63
N THR A 451 -9.27 12.73 6.51
CA THR A 451 -8.92 13.27 5.19
C THR A 451 -9.64 14.59 4.92
N ARG A 452 -10.90 14.72 5.37
CA ARG A 452 -11.67 15.96 5.30
C ARG A 452 -11.01 17.09 6.11
N LEU A 453 -10.61 16.80 7.35
CA LEU A 453 -9.88 17.76 8.20
C LEU A 453 -8.58 18.25 7.54
N LEU A 454 -7.80 17.35 6.94
CA LEU A 454 -6.54 17.71 6.27
C LEU A 454 -6.76 18.57 5.02
N LEU A 455 -7.88 18.37 4.31
CA LEU A 455 -8.26 19.21 3.17
C LEU A 455 -8.78 20.57 3.59
N GLU A 456 -9.51 20.66 4.70
CA GLU A 456 -9.87 21.95 5.32
C GLU A 456 -8.62 22.75 5.68
N TRP A 457 -7.60 22.10 6.26
CA TRP A 457 -6.30 22.70 6.59
C TRP A 457 -5.46 23.05 5.36
N LEU A 458 -5.62 22.34 4.25
CA LEU A 458 -5.01 22.73 2.99
C LEU A 458 -5.68 24.00 2.44
N HIS A 459 -7.01 24.07 2.48
CA HIS A 459 -7.76 25.22 1.98
C HIS A 459 -7.55 26.49 2.81
N ASP A 460 -7.31 26.37 4.12
CA ASP A 460 -7.03 27.51 5.00
C ASP A 460 -5.54 27.91 5.07
N GLY A 461 -4.66 27.12 4.45
CA GLY A 461 -3.22 27.35 4.38
C GLY A 461 -2.43 26.91 5.62
N SER A 462 -3.04 26.16 6.54
CA SER A 462 -2.35 25.53 7.67
C SER A 462 -1.36 24.44 7.22
N ILE A 463 -1.68 23.77 6.10
CA ILE A 463 -0.81 22.83 5.38
C ILE A 463 -0.51 23.46 4.02
N GLU A 464 0.74 23.39 3.58
CA GLU A 464 1.23 23.99 2.33
C GLU A 464 0.98 23.08 1.13
N GLY A 465 0.98 21.76 1.32
CA GLY A 465 0.70 20.80 0.26
C GLY A 465 0.19 19.44 0.72
N LEU A 466 -0.70 18.86 -0.07
CA LEU A 466 -1.27 17.53 0.11
C LEU A 466 -1.36 16.81 -1.24
N ILE A 467 -0.83 15.58 -1.31
CA ILE A 467 -0.97 14.72 -2.48
C ILE A 467 -1.51 13.34 -2.07
N GLY A 468 -2.11 12.64 -3.03
CA GLY A 468 -2.53 11.26 -2.81
C GLY A 468 -2.26 10.33 -3.98
N PHE A 469 -2.08 9.06 -3.63
CA PHE A 469 -1.81 7.98 -4.57
C PHE A 469 -2.87 6.88 -4.43
N THR A 470 -3.27 6.29 -5.55
CA THR A 470 -4.17 5.12 -5.52
C THR A 470 -4.01 4.25 -6.77
N GLY A 471 -4.38 2.97 -6.65
CA GLY A 471 -4.46 2.06 -7.79
C GLY A 471 -5.84 1.95 -8.45
N THR A 472 -6.86 2.64 -7.93
CA THR A 472 -8.23 2.63 -8.47
C THR A 472 -8.89 3.99 -8.24
N ALA A 473 -8.45 5.04 -8.92
CA ALA A 473 -9.03 6.39 -8.72
C ALA A 473 -10.30 6.59 -9.54
N ILE A 474 -10.26 6.21 -10.82
CA ILE A 474 -11.34 6.40 -11.80
C ILE A 474 -12.66 5.83 -11.28
N ALA A 475 -12.63 4.64 -10.68
CA ALA A 475 -13.82 3.98 -10.14
C ALA A 475 -14.51 4.77 -9.01
N PHE A 476 -13.79 5.66 -8.33
CA PHE A 476 -14.30 6.49 -7.23
C PHE A 476 -14.15 7.99 -7.52
N ARG A 477 -14.00 8.40 -8.80
CA ARG A 477 -13.72 9.80 -9.19
C ARG A 477 -14.69 10.80 -8.54
N GLN A 478 -15.99 10.51 -8.62
CA GLN A 478 -17.01 11.37 -8.00
C GLN A 478 -16.81 11.51 -6.49
N ARG A 479 -16.59 10.39 -5.79
CA ARG A 479 -16.37 10.39 -4.34
C ARG A 479 -15.08 11.12 -3.92
N PHE A 480 -14.05 11.12 -4.76
CA PHE A 480 -12.85 11.92 -4.49
C PHE A 480 -13.13 13.41 -4.67
N GLN A 481 -13.84 13.79 -5.74
CA GLN A 481 -14.25 15.18 -5.96
C GLN A 481 -15.13 15.69 -4.82
N ASP A 482 -16.07 14.87 -4.36
CA ASP A 482 -16.94 15.17 -3.22
C ASP A 482 -16.17 15.35 -1.89
N LEU A 483 -14.96 14.77 -1.76
CA LEU A 483 -14.06 15.01 -0.61
C LEU A 483 -13.20 16.27 -0.78
N GLY A 484 -13.10 16.85 -1.98
CA GLY A 484 -12.16 17.93 -2.30
C GLY A 484 -10.83 17.46 -2.91
N LEU A 485 -10.72 16.19 -3.30
CA LEU A 485 -9.54 15.63 -3.95
C LEU A 485 -9.72 15.58 -5.47
N GLN A 486 -8.72 16.04 -6.22
CA GLN A 486 -8.79 16.10 -7.68
C GLN A 486 -7.91 15.03 -8.32
N LEU A 487 -8.51 14.08 -9.04
CA LEU A 487 -7.75 13.18 -9.92
C LEU A 487 -7.22 13.96 -11.13
N VAL A 488 -5.90 14.16 -11.18
CA VAL A 488 -5.22 14.97 -12.22
C VAL A 488 -4.51 14.11 -13.27
N TYR A 489 -4.13 12.88 -12.93
CA TYR A 489 -3.42 12.01 -13.86
C TYR A 489 -3.74 10.54 -13.61
N THR A 490 -3.96 9.79 -14.69
CA THR A 490 -4.11 8.35 -14.68
C THR A 490 -3.06 7.76 -15.60
N LEU A 491 -2.23 6.87 -15.05
CA LEU A 491 -1.27 6.13 -15.86
C LEU A 491 -1.98 5.00 -16.62
N SER A 492 -1.90 5.04 -17.95
CA SER A 492 -2.44 3.97 -18.79
C SER A 492 -1.70 2.66 -18.51
N SER A 493 -2.47 1.62 -18.15
CA SER A 493 -1.90 0.28 -18.02
C SER A 493 -1.42 -0.26 -19.37
N ALA A 494 -2.03 0.16 -20.49
CA ALA A 494 -1.62 -0.26 -21.82
C ALA A 494 -0.24 0.31 -22.17
N GLU A 495 0.01 1.59 -21.90
CA GLU A 495 1.32 2.23 -22.10
C GLU A 495 2.40 1.59 -21.22
N LEU A 496 2.11 1.37 -19.93
CA LEU A 496 3.08 0.74 -19.04
C LEU A 496 3.45 -0.68 -19.47
N ILE A 497 2.54 -1.42 -20.08
CA ILE A 497 2.79 -2.76 -20.62
C ILE A 497 3.54 -2.69 -21.94
N ALA A 498 3.10 -1.82 -22.86
CA ALA A 498 3.75 -1.61 -24.14
C ALA A 498 5.20 -1.14 -23.96
N TYR A 499 5.49 -0.29 -22.98
CA TYR A 499 6.87 0.13 -22.69
C TYR A 499 7.65 -0.86 -21.80
N GLY A 500 7.03 -1.98 -21.41
CA GLY A 500 7.67 -3.06 -20.67
C GLY A 500 7.90 -2.77 -19.19
N PHE A 501 7.34 -1.69 -18.65
CA PHE A 501 7.40 -1.39 -17.21
C PHE A 501 6.52 -2.32 -16.37
N VAL A 502 5.48 -2.88 -17.00
CA VAL A 502 4.61 -3.96 -16.52
C VAL A 502 4.70 -5.11 -17.53
N ALA A 503 4.78 -6.34 -17.03
CA ALA A 503 4.82 -7.53 -17.87
C ALA A 503 3.48 -7.70 -18.63
N PRO A 504 3.52 -7.96 -19.95
CA PRO A 504 2.33 -8.30 -20.72
C PRO A 504 1.54 -9.46 -20.11
N PHE A 505 0.22 -9.39 -20.15
CA PHE A 505 -0.64 -10.45 -19.62
C PHE A 505 -1.89 -10.67 -20.46
N ALA A 506 -2.51 -11.84 -20.28
CA ALA A 506 -3.83 -12.16 -20.81
C ALA A 506 -4.61 -13.06 -19.84
N GLU A 507 -5.94 -12.98 -19.92
CA GLU A 507 -6.85 -13.75 -19.07
C GLU A 507 -7.61 -14.83 -19.84
N PHE A 508 -7.85 -15.95 -19.17
CA PHE A 508 -8.57 -17.11 -19.69
C PHE A 508 -9.66 -17.50 -18.70
N GLY A 509 -10.90 -17.63 -19.17
CA GLY A 509 -11.96 -18.28 -18.39
C GLY A 509 -11.95 -19.77 -18.69
N LEU A 510 -11.85 -20.64 -17.68
CA LEU A 510 -11.78 -22.07 -17.92
C LEU A 510 -12.78 -22.86 -17.07
N PRO A 511 -13.78 -23.52 -17.67
CA PRO A 511 -14.63 -24.42 -16.93
C PRO A 511 -13.83 -25.64 -16.50
N PHE A 512 -13.75 -25.89 -15.20
CA PHE A 512 -13.22 -27.16 -14.73
C PHE A 512 -14.33 -28.22 -14.74
N THR A 513 -13.92 -29.46 -14.93
CA THR A 513 -14.83 -30.58 -15.14
C THR A 513 -14.64 -31.65 -14.08
N HIS A 514 -15.53 -32.62 -14.02
CA HIS A 514 -15.35 -33.83 -13.21
C HIS A 514 -14.24 -34.71 -13.79
N SER A 515 -13.41 -35.29 -12.92
CA SER A 515 -12.47 -36.34 -13.31
C SER A 515 -13.21 -37.54 -13.91
N ASN A 516 -12.51 -38.42 -14.63
CA ASN A 516 -13.13 -39.64 -15.17
C ASN A 516 -13.76 -40.48 -14.04
N ARG A 517 -13.08 -40.58 -12.90
CA ARG A 517 -13.60 -41.30 -11.73
C ARG A 517 -14.84 -40.63 -11.15
N GLU A 518 -14.83 -39.30 -11.01
CA GLU A 518 -15.99 -38.53 -10.53
C GLU A 518 -17.20 -38.70 -11.44
N ARG A 519 -17.01 -38.73 -12.76
CA ARG A 519 -18.09 -38.99 -13.72
C ARG A 519 -18.72 -40.36 -13.54
N ILE A 520 -17.88 -41.39 -13.38
CA ILE A 520 -18.36 -42.75 -13.14
C ILE A 520 -19.17 -42.75 -11.84
N ILE A 521 -18.64 -42.18 -10.76
CA ILE A 521 -19.36 -42.06 -9.49
C ILE A 521 -20.71 -41.35 -9.68
N LEU A 522 -20.75 -40.20 -10.36
CA LEU A 522 -22.00 -39.48 -10.61
C LEU A 522 -22.99 -40.31 -11.43
N SER A 523 -22.53 -41.01 -12.46
CA SER A 523 -23.39 -41.88 -13.27
C SER A 523 -23.98 -43.04 -12.44
N LEU A 524 -23.20 -43.61 -11.53
CA LEU A 524 -23.66 -44.65 -10.60
C LEU A 524 -24.64 -44.08 -9.57
N LEU A 525 -24.42 -42.86 -9.09
CA LEU A 525 -25.34 -42.17 -8.19
C LEU A 525 -26.65 -41.78 -8.87
N ASP A 526 -26.61 -41.39 -10.15
CA ASP A 526 -27.80 -41.13 -10.97
C ASP A 526 -28.57 -42.44 -11.26
N ALA A 527 -27.87 -43.55 -11.50
CA ALA A 527 -28.47 -44.88 -11.62
C ALA A 527 -29.13 -45.33 -10.31
N TYR A 528 -28.46 -45.10 -9.16
CA TYR A 528 -29.02 -45.35 -7.84
C TYR A 528 -30.28 -44.50 -7.60
N LYS A 529 -30.23 -43.21 -7.94
CA LYS A 529 -31.38 -42.30 -7.84
C LYS A 529 -32.55 -42.75 -8.71
N SER A 530 -32.27 -43.30 -9.89
CA SER A 530 -33.29 -43.86 -10.78
C SER A 530 -33.91 -45.12 -10.18
N SER A 531 -33.09 -45.98 -9.55
CA SER A 531 -33.57 -47.16 -8.81
C SER A 531 -34.44 -46.78 -7.60
N ILE A 532 -34.15 -45.67 -6.92
CA ILE A 532 -35.05 -45.15 -5.86
C ILE A 532 -36.41 -44.76 -6.43
N ARG A 533 -36.45 -44.10 -7.60
CA ARG A 533 -37.74 -43.74 -8.23
C ARG A 533 -38.53 -44.99 -8.59
N GLU A 534 -37.86 -46.00 -9.12
CA GLU A 534 -38.46 -47.31 -9.38
C GLU A 534 -38.94 -47.98 -8.09
N PHE A 535 -38.19 -47.88 -6.99
CA PHE A 535 -38.63 -48.39 -5.69
C PHE A 535 -39.92 -47.71 -5.21
N ILE A 536 -40.01 -46.38 -5.31
CA ILE A 536 -41.22 -45.62 -4.96
C ILE A 536 -42.40 -46.05 -5.84
N ASP A 537 -42.16 -46.27 -7.13
CA ASP A 537 -43.17 -46.75 -8.08
C ASP A 537 -43.68 -48.16 -7.70
N ILE A 538 -42.76 -49.09 -7.39
CA ILE A 538 -43.11 -50.46 -6.95
C ILE A 538 -43.97 -50.45 -5.67
N LEU A 539 -43.64 -49.58 -4.71
CA LEU A 539 -44.37 -49.47 -3.44
C LEU A 539 -45.76 -48.82 -3.62
N GLY A 540 -45.91 -47.92 -4.60
CA GLY A 540 -47.15 -47.20 -4.88
C GLY A 540 -47.35 -45.98 -3.96
N SER A 541 -47.56 -44.82 -4.56
CA SER A 541 -47.65 -43.53 -3.83
C SER A 541 -48.84 -43.46 -2.88
N VAL A 542 -50.00 -44.00 -3.29
CA VAL A 542 -51.24 -43.97 -2.50
C VAL A 542 -51.09 -44.78 -1.22
N ASN A 543 -50.64 -46.04 -1.33
CA ASN A 543 -50.46 -46.94 -0.19
C ASN A 543 -49.44 -46.38 0.82
N LEU A 544 -48.34 -45.81 0.34
CA LEU A 544 -47.35 -45.15 1.19
C LEU A 544 -47.94 -43.98 2.00
N ARG A 545 -48.76 -43.13 1.38
CA ARG A 545 -49.40 -42.02 2.09
C ARG A 545 -50.47 -42.51 3.09
N THR A 546 -51.23 -43.56 2.75
CA THR A 546 -52.19 -44.18 3.67
C THR A 546 -51.51 -44.77 4.91
N VAL A 547 -50.40 -45.50 4.74
CA VAL A 547 -49.65 -46.02 5.88
C VAL A 547 -48.99 -44.89 6.67
N PHE A 548 -48.49 -43.85 5.99
CA PHE A 548 -47.96 -42.67 6.65
C PHE A 548 -49.01 -41.97 7.53
N SER A 549 -50.24 -41.76 7.04
CA SER A 549 -51.30 -41.08 7.79
C SER A 549 -51.71 -41.82 9.07
N GLN A 550 -51.56 -43.16 9.10
CA GLN A 550 -51.86 -43.99 10.26
C GLN A 550 -50.83 -43.85 11.41
N ILE A 551 -49.62 -43.34 11.14
CA ILE A 551 -48.59 -43.15 12.17
C ILE A 551 -48.94 -41.91 13.02
N PRO A 552 -48.93 -41.99 14.37
CA PRO A 552 -49.19 -40.84 15.23
C PRO A 552 -48.25 -39.66 14.95
N LEU A 553 -48.78 -38.43 14.94
CA LEU A 553 -48.04 -37.21 14.61
C LEU A 553 -46.81 -37.00 15.50
N GLU A 554 -46.95 -37.23 16.82
CA GLU A 554 -45.83 -37.11 17.76
C GLU A 554 -44.67 -38.04 17.37
N LYS A 555 -44.99 -39.29 16.99
CA LYS A 555 -44.00 -40.28 16.55
C LYS A 555 -43.32 -39.85 15.24
N LYS A 556 -44.06 -39.28 14.28
CA LYS A 556 -43.50 -38.69 13.03
C LYS A 556 -42.53 -37.54 13.35
N ILE A 557 -42.89 -36.67 14.28
CA ILE A 557 -42.07 -35.52 14.70
C ILE A 557 -40.79 -35.99 15.38
N THR A 558 -40.87 -36.93 16.33
CA THR A 558 -39.69 -37.50 17.00
C THR A 558 -38.72 -38.13 15.99
N ILE A 559 -39.20 -38.95 15.06
CA ILE A 559 -38.33 -39.57 14.05
C ILE A 559 -37.71 -38.51 13.14
N GLY A 560 -38.50 -37.56 12.65
CA GLY A 560 -38.03 -36.48 11.77
C GLY A 560 -36.99 -35.57 12.42
N ARG A 561 -37.23 -35.17 13.67
CA ARG A 561 -36.37 -34.25 14.43
C ARG A 561 -35.11 -34.93 14.95
N ASP A 562 -35.27 -36.07 15.63
CA ASP A 562 -34.22 -36.67 16.46
C ASP A 562 -33.40 -37.72 15.71
N ILE A 563 -33.97 -38.37 14.69
CA ILE A 563 -33.29 -39.42 13.91
C ILE A 563 -32.88 -38.93 12.51
N LEU A 564 -33.83 -38.36 11.75
CA LEU A 564 -33.58 -37.94 10.36
C LEU A 564 -33.05 -36.49 10.25
N GLU A 565 -33.09 -35.72 11.33
CA GLU A 565 -32.65 -34.31 11.41
C GLU A 565 -33.27 -33.40 10.31
N VAL A 566 -34.52 -33.66 9.91
CA VAL A 566 -35.22 -32.85 8.91
C VAL A 566 -35.40 -31.43 9.43
N PHE A 567 -35.01 -30.43 8.63
CA PHE A 567 -35.01 -29.00 9.00
C PHE A 567 -34.09 -28.62 10.19
N SER A 568 -33.01 -29.37 10.43
CA SER A 568 -32.07 -29.06 11.52
C SER A 568 -31.57 -27.60 11.49
N GLY A 569 -31.64 -26.91 12.63
CA GLY A 569 -31.13 -25.54 12.78
C GLY A 569 -32.17 -24.42 12.58
N ARG A 570 -33.41 -24.76 12.21
CA ARG A 570 -34.54 -23.83 12.22
C ARG A 570 -35.07 -23.62 13.65
N ARG A 571 -35.51 -22.40 13.97
CA ARG A 571 -36.15 -22.09 15.27
C ARG A 571 -37.59 -22.60 15.35
N ASP A 572 -38.25 -22.69 14.20
CA ASP A 572 -39.63 -23.14 13.99
C ASP A 572 -39.68 -24.62 13.52
N GLN A 573 -38.68 -25.44 13.87
CA GLN A 573 -38.48 -26.76 13.29
C GLN A 573 -39.70 -27.68 13.43
N GLU A 574 -40.33 -27.75 14.61
CA GLU A 574 -41.49 -28.62 14.83
C GLU A 574 -42.72 -28.17 14.05
N ILE A 575 -42.98 -26.85 13.98
CA ILE A 575 -44.08 -26.28 13.20
C ILE A 575 -43.88 -26.60 11.72
N ALA A 576 -42.68 -26.38 11.20
CA ALA A 576 -42.33 -26.69 9.82
C ALA A 576 -42.44 -28.19 9.49
N LEU A 577 -42.15 -29.08 10.45
CA LEU A 577 -42.34 -30.54 10.28
C LEU A 577 -43.82 -30.89 10.23
N THR A 578 -44.64 -30.36 11.14
CA THR A 578 -46.09 -30.60 11.17
C THR A 578 -46.77 -30.17 9.87
N GLU A 579 -46.50 -28.94 9.41
CA GLU A 579 -47.01 -28.44 8.13
C GLU A 579 -46.56 -29.32 6.96
N ARG A 580 -45.29 -29.73 6.97
CA ARG A 580 -44.72 -30.58 5.91
C ARG A 580 -45.39 -31.96 5.88
N TYR A 581 -45.67 -32.55 7.04
CA TYR A 581 -46.27 -33.88 7.13
C TYR A 581 -47.75 -33.89 6.72
N HIS A 582 -48.53 -32.86 7.07
CA HIS A 582 -49.88 -32.69 6.54
C HIS A 582 -49.89 -32.54 5.01
N GLY A 583 -48.92 -31.79 4.47
CA GLY A 583 -48.72 -31.70 3.02
C GLY A 583 -48.36 -33.05 2.38
N TRP A 584 -47.69 -33.94 3.10
CA TRP A 584 -47.37 -35.29 2.62
C TRP A 584 -48.53 -36.29 2.75
N GLU A 585 -49.59 -35.98 3.48
CA GLU A 585 -50.77 -36.84 3.59
C GLU A 585 -51.76 -36.64 2.42
N SER A 586 -51.70 -35.49 1.74
CA SER A 586 -52.74 -35.00 0.81
C SER A 586 -52.35 -34.89 -0.67
N GLY A 587 -51.16 -35.38 -1.06
CA GLY A 587 -50.66 -35.30 -2.45
C GLY A 587 -50.97 -36.53 -3.32
N GLU A 588 -50.90 -36.38 -4.65
CA GLU A 588 -51.14 -37.47 -5.62
C GLU A 588 -49.90 -38.35 -5.82
N VAL A 589 -48.92 -37.91 -6.62
CA VAL A 589 -47.70 -38.67 -6.92
C VAL A 589 -46.59 -38.30 -5.95
N LEU A 590 -45.93 -39.28 -5.31
CA LEU A 590 -44.74 -39.03 -4.49
C LEU A 590 -43.61 -38.55 -5.38
N ASN A 591 -43.14 -37.33 -5.13
CA ASN A 591 -41.95 -36.84 -5.79
C ASN A 591 -40.69 -37.36 -5.08
N PHE A 592 -39.57 -37.37 -5.80
CA PHE A 592 -38.30 -37.84 -5.24
C PHE A 592 -37.91 -37.12 -3.94
N TYR A 593 -38.25 -35.84 -3.76
CA TYR A 593 -37.88 -35.05 -2.57
C TYR A 593 -38.71 -35.39 -1.31
N GLU A 594 -39.73 -36.25 -1.44
CA GLU A 594 -40.54 -36.76 -0.34
C GLU A 594 -40.00 -38.08 0.23
N TRP A 595 -38.82 -38.53 -0.17
CA TRP A 595 -38.23 -39.81 0.25
C TRP A 595 -38.14 -40.00 1.78
N HIS A 596 -38.04 -38.92 2.57
CA HIS A 596 -38.04 -39.01 4.04
C HIS A 596 -39.32 -39.63 4.61
N LEU A 597 -40.47 -39.49 3.91
CA LEU A 597 -41.74 -40.13 4.28
C LEU A 597 -41.55 -41.64 4.43
N ILE A 598 -40.86 -42.26 3.48
CA ILE A 598 -40.66 -43.71 3.46
C ILE A 598 -39.74 -44.14 4.60
N SER A 599 -38.66 -43.39 4.86
CA SER A 599 -37.79 -43.65 6.00
C SER A 599 -38.53 -43.50 7.35
N ILE A 600 -39.49 -42.56 7.46
CA ILE A 600 -40.32 -42.43 8.66
C ILE A 600 -41.21 -43.67 8.83
N ILE A 601 -41.84 -44.17 7.76
CA ILE A 601 -42.64 -45.41 7.83
C ILE A 601 -41.78 -46.59 8.27
N GLN A 602 -40.62 -46.78 7.65
CA GLN A 602 -39.69 -47.86 7.97
C GLN A 602 -39.25 -47.83 9.44
N ILE A 603 -38.91 -46.65 9.97
CA ILE A 603 -38.49 -46.50 11.36
C ILE A 603 -39.66 -46.66 12.33
N ALA A 604 -40.83 -46.09 12.02
CA ALA A 604 -41.98 -46.13 12.90
C ALA A 604 -42.56 -47.54 13.04
N GLU A 605 -42.58 -48.30 11.96
CA GLU A 605 -43.19 -49.63 11.88
C GLU A 605 -42.16 -50.77 11.98
N ASN A 606 -40.87 -50.44 12.15
CA ASN A 606 -39.76 -51.41 12.19
C ASN A 606 -39.70 -52.33 10.95
N LEU A 607 -39.72 -51.72 9.76
CA LEU A 607 -39.74 -52.43 8.47
C LEU A 607 -38.41 -52.27 7.72
N SER A 608 -37.87 -53.36 7.18
CA SER A 608 -36.85 -53.30 6.13
C SER A 608 -37.45 -52.87 4.78
N ASP A 609 -36.63 -52.74 3.74
CA ASP A 609 -37.16 -52.48 2.38
C ASP A 609 -38.02 -53.67 1.88
N SER A 610 -37.64 -54.90 2.23
CA SER A 610 -38.39 -56.12 1.89
C SER A 610 -39.70 -56.22 2.68
N ASP A 611 -39.68 -55.96 3.99
CA ASP A 611 -40.90 -55.98 4.82
C ASP A 611 -41.88 -54.87 4.41
N LEU A 612 -41.33 -53.70 4.03
CA LEU A 612 -42.12 -52.60 3.52
C LEU A 612 -42.83 -53.00 2.22
N LEU A 613 -42.14 -53.65 1.28
CA LEU A 613 -42.76 -54.16 0.07
C LEU A 613 -43.88 -55.14 0.37
N GLU A 614 -43.61 -56.15 1.21
CA GLU A 614 -44.62 -57.16 1.60
C GLU A 614 -45.87 -56.48 2.18
N LYS A 615 -45.70 -55.46 3.04
CA LYS A 615 -46.81 -54.68 3.60
C LYS A 615 -47.59 -53.88 2.53
N MET A 616 -46.92 -53.35 1.52
CA MET A 616 -47.54 -52.50 0.49
C MET A 616 -48.29 -53.26 -0.61
N ILE A 617 -47.98 -54.53 -0.80
CA ILE A 617 -48.65 -55.38 -1.81
C ILE A 617 -49.79 -56.22 -1.24
N VAL A 618 -49.95 -56.28 0.09
CA VAL A 618 -51.09 -56.94 0.73
C VAL A 618 -52.40 -56.32 0.23
N GLY A 619 -53.26 -57.14 -0.39
CA GLY A 619 -54.56 -56.71 -0.93
C GLY A 619 -54.58 -56.47 -2.44
N LEU A 620 -53.44 -56.54 -3.14
CA LEU A 620 -53.39 -56.51 -4.60
C LEU A 620 -53.71 -57.88 -5.23
N PRO A 621 -54.12 -57.95 -6.51
CA PRO A 621 -54.25 -59.22 -7.23
C PRO A 621 -52.93 -60.03 -7.22
N ILE A 622 -53.02 -61.36 -7.10
CA ILE A 622 -51.85 -62.27 -7.01
C ILE A 622 -50.83 -62.03 -8.13
N ASN A 623 -51.31 -61.80 -9.36
CA ASN A 623 -50.45 -61.52 -10.52
C ASN A 623 -49.64 -60.22 -10.33
N GLU A 624 -50.26 -59.17 -9.79
CA GLU A 624 -49.61 -57.88 -9.53
C GLU A 624 -48.63 -57.97 -8.36
N GLN A 625 -48.96 -58.76 -7.33
CA GLN A 625 -48.03 -59.04 -6.22
C GLN A 625 -46.76 -59.73 -6.73
N HIS A 626 -46.89 -60.77 -7.57
CA HIS A 626 -45.74 -61.46 -8.16
C HIS A 626 -44.92 -60.53 -9.06
N GLU A 627 -45.56 -59.69 -9.86
CA GLU A 627 -44.88 -58.71 -10.71
C GLU A 627 -44.04 -57.72 -9.88
N ARG A 628 -44.62 -57.12 -8.84
CA ARG A 628 -43.93 -56.16 -7.97
C ARG A 628 -42.77 -56.81 -7.20
N LYS A 629 -42.95 -58.04 -6.70
CA LYS A 629 -41.85 -58.81 -6.07
C LYS A 629 -40.71 -59.06 -7.04
N ASN A 630 -41.00 -59.51 -8.27
CA ASN A 630 -39.99 -59.75 -9.29
C ASN A 630 -39.23 -58.46 -9.65
N ARG A 631 -39.94 -57.35 -9.87
CA ARG A 631 -39.34 -56.02 -10.13
C ARG A 631 -38.43 -55.60 -8.98
N PHE A 632 -38.86 -55.77 -7.73
CA PHE A 632 -38.05 -55.45 -6.56
C PHE A 632 -36.78 -56.31 -6.47
N THR A 633 -36.87 -57.61 -6.70
CA THR A 633 -35.68 -58.50 -6.68
C THR A 633 -34.66 -58.10 -7.75
N VAL A 634 -35.11 -57.80 -8.97
CA VAL A 634 -34.24 -57.32 -10.06
C VAL A 634 -33.58 -55.99 -9.69
N MET A 635 -34.37 -55.03 -9.20
CA MET A 635 -33.89 -53.72 -8.77
C MET A 635 -32.88 -53.84 -7.61
N LEU A 636 -33.16 -54.68 -6.60
CA LEU A 636 -32.26 -54.90 -5.46
C LEU A 636 -30.94 -55.54 -5.91
N GLY A 637 -30.98 -56.52 -6.81
CA GLY A 637 -29.79 -57.10 -7.43
C GLY A 637 -28.94 -56.07 -8.18
N PHE A 638 -29.60 -55.17 -8.92
CA PHE A 638 -28.93 -54.05 -9.58
C PHE A 638 -28.30 -53.07 -8.58
N LEU A 639 -29.01 -52.71 -7.51
CA LEU A 639 -28.49 -51.86 -6.42
C LEU A 639 -27.28 -52.49 -5.71
N MET A 640 -27.27 -53.81 -5.51
CA MET A 640 -26.11 -54.52 -4.95
C MET A 640 -24.88 -54.43 -5.87
N LYS A 641 -25.07 -54.55 -7.20
CA LYS A 641 -24.00 -54.33 -8.17
C LYS A 641 -23.48 -52.89 -8.12
N LEU A 642 -24.37 -51.89 -8.10
CA LEU A 642 -23.97 -50.48 -7.96
C LEU A 642 -23.18 -50.23 -6.67
N ARG A 643 -23.58 -50.85 -5.55
CA ARG A 643 -22.85 -50.76 -4.28
C ARG A 643 -21.43 -51.28 -4.40
N GLN A 644 -21.23 -52.45 -4.99
CA GLN A 644 -19.90 -53.03 -5.22
C GLN A 644 -19.02 -52.15 -6.11
N GLU A 645 -19.59 -51.61 -7.19
CA GLU A 645 -18.87 -50.68 -8.07
C GLU A 645 -18.49 -49.37 -7.33
N LEU A 646 -19.41 -48.80 -6.53
CA LEU A 646 -19.13 -47.62 -5.71
C LEU A 646 -18.06 -47.88 -4.63
N VAL A 647 -18.05 -49.07 -4.01
CA VAL A 647 -17.00 -49.48 -3.05
C VAL A 647 -15.62 -49.43 -3.70
N SER A 648 -15.50 -49.90 -4.94
CA SER A 648 -14.22 -49.89 -5.67
C SER A 648 -13.71 -48.48 -6.01
N LEU A 649 -14.61 -47.49 -6.10
CA LEU A 649 -14.29 -46.12 -6.54
C LEU A 649 -14.15 -45.12 -5.38
N LEU A 650 -14.92 -45.30 -4.31
CA LEU A 650 -14.96 -44.40 -3.16
C LEU A 650 -13.82 -44.70 -2.18
N ARG A 651 -13.20 -43.61 -1.67
CA ARG A 651 -12.02 -43.71 -0.78
C ARG A 651 -12.32 -43.35 0.68
N SER A 652 -13.56 -43.00 0.99
CA SER A 652 -13.96 -42.63 2.36
C SER A 652 -14.32 -43.88 3.13
N GLN A 653 -13.50 -44.24 4.13
CA GLN A 653 -13.73 -45.43 4.97
C GLN A 653 -15.15 -45.48 5.54
N ASP A 654 -15.67 -44.37 6.08
CA ASP A 654 -17.03 -44.31 6.62
C ASP A 654 -18.12 -44.69 5.61
N ILE A 655 -17.93 -44.37 4.33
CA ILE A 655 -18.95 -44.58 3.31
C ILE A 655 -18.77 -45.93 2.63
N THR A 656 -17.53 -46.39 2.47
CA THR A 656 -17.23 -47.76 2.10
C THR A 656 -17.83 -48.72 3.12
N TYR A 657 -17.64 -48.48 4.41
CA TYR A 657 -18.28 -49.24 5.49
C TYR A 657 -19.80 -49.31 5.37
N ARG A 658 -20.45 -48.17 5.09
CA ARG A 658 -21.90 -48.10 4.86
C ARG A 658 -22.35 -48.85 3.63
N LEU A 659 -21.59 -48.75 2.54
CA LEU A 659 -21.84 -49.48 1.30
C LEU A 659 -21.65 -50.99 1.48
N GLU A 660 -20.81 -51.44 2.41
CA GLU A 660 -20.52 -52.84 2.69
C GLU A 660 -21.38 -53.45 3.79
N MET A 661 -22.35 -52.70 4.34
CA MET A 661 -23.21 -53.23 5.40
C MET A 661 -23.97 -54.49 4.95
N GLN A 662 -23.96 -55.48 5.85
CA GLN A 662 -24.71 -56.71 5.71
C GLN A 662 -26.22 -56.42 5.83
N ASP A 663 -27.06 -57.33 5.32
CA ASP A 663 -28.52 -57.27 5.39
C ASP A 663 -29.18 -56.05 4.69
N PHE A 664 -28.51 -55.46 3.70
CA PHE A 664 -29.05 -54.36 2.92
C PHE A 664 -30.36 -54.74 2.21
N GLY A 665 -31.41 -53.97 2.46
CA GLY A 665 -32.76 -54.21 1.97
C GLY A 665 -33.54 -55.25 2.78
N ILE A 666 -32.92 -55.92 3.75
CA ILE A 666 -33.46 -57.10 4.44
C ILE A 666 -33.69 -56.82 5.93
N LYS A 667 -32.88 -55.96 6.57
CA LYS A 667 -33.02 -55.67 8.00
C LYS A 667 -32.81 -54.20 8.33
N LEU A 668 -33.64 -53.66 9.23
CA LEU A 668 -33.47 -52.35 9.85
C LEU A 668 -33.49 -52.50 11.38
N ASP A 669 -32.43 -52.09 12.06
CA ASP A 669 -32.33 -52.15 13.53
C ASP A 669 -32.86 -50.85 14.16
N THR A 670 -34.19 -50.75 14.29
CA THR A 670 -34.84 -49.56 14.86
C THR A 670 -34.61 -49.41 16.37
N GLU A 671 -34.44 -50.50 17.11
CA GLU A 671 -34.17 -50.47 18.55
C GLU A 671 -32.84 -49.74 18.83
N SER A 672 -31.79 -50.09 18.08
CA SER A 672 -30.52 -49.39 18.16
C SER A 672 -30.62 -47.92 17.73
N LEU A 673 -31.44 -47.58 16.72
CA LEU A 673 -31.64 -46.19 16.28
C LEU A 673 -32.21 -45.32 17.41
N TYR A 674 -33.29 -45.75 18.06
CA TYR A 674 -33.90 -45.03 19.18
C TYR A 674 -32.95 -44.93 20.38
N LYS A 675 -32.21 -46.01 20.70
CA LYS A 675 -31.23 -46.03 21.80
C LYS A 675 -30.08 -45.03 21.58
N ILE A 676 -29.61 -44.89 20.35
CA ILE A 676 -28.51 -43.98 20.01
C ILE A 676 -28.97 -42.52 19.94
N ALA A 677 -30.16 -42.26 19.38
CA ALA A 677 -30.75 -40.92 19.33
C ALA A 677 -30.93 -40.32 20.75
N ASN A 678 -31.31 -41.16 21.72
CA ASN A 678 -31.48 -40.77 23.13
C ASN A 678 -30.18 -40.83 23.97
N SER A 679 -29.02 -41.09 23.36
CA SER A 679 -27.75 -41.22 24.10
C SER A 679 -27.11 -39.87 24.45
N LYS A 680 -26.37 -39.79 25.57
CA LYS A 680 -25.62 -38.59 26.00
C LYS A 680 -24.30 -38.34 25.22
N ARG A 681 -24.13 -38.96 24.05
CA ARG A 681 -22.87 -38.85 23.26
C ARG A 681 -22.80 -37.50 22.53
N PRO A 682 -21.61 -37.07 22.06
CA PRO A 682 -21.49 -35.89 21.21
C PRO A 682 -22.37 -36.04 19.95
N LYS A 683 -23.13 -34.99 19.59
CA LYS A 683 -24.08 -35.00 18.46
C LYS A 683 -23.49 -35.53 17.15
N THR A 684 -22.21 -35.25 16.87
CA THR A 684 -21.52 -35.74 15.67
C THR A 684 -21.35 -37.27 15.65
N LYS A 685 -21.04 -37.89 16.80
CA LYS A 685 -20.93 -39.35 16.92
C LYS A 685 -22.31 -40.02 16.81
N ILE A 686 -23.35 -39.41 17.41
CA ILE A 686 -24.74 -39.86 17.29
C ILE A 686 -25.16 -39.90 15.82
N ARG A 687 -25.00 -38.77 15.12
CA ARG A 687 -25.34 -38.64 13.70
C ARG A 687 -24.64 -39.65 12.82
N ASN A 688 -23.33 -39.87 13.02
CA ASN A 688 -22.59 -40.86 12.23
C ASN A 688 -23.13 -42.26 12.46
N ARG A 689 -23.42 -42.63 13.71
CA ARG A 689 -23.94 -43.96 14.03
C ARG A 689 -25.36 -44.19 13.53
N ILE A 690 -26.23 -43.17 13.59
CA ILE A 690 -27.57 -43.22 12.99
C ILE A 690 -27.47 -43.46 11.48
N ARG A 691 -26.57 -42.74 10.80
CA ARG A 691 -26.34 -42.95 9.36
C ARG A 691 -25.81 -44.34 9.05
N ASP A 692 -24.97 -44.92 9.91
CA ASP A 692 -24.52 -46.30 9.74
C ASP A 692 -25.73 -47.24 9.81
N LEU A 693 -26.55 -47.17 10.87
CA LEU A 693 -27.73 -48.03 11.02
C LEU A 693 -28.76 -47.87 9.89
N LEU A 694 -28.97 -46.64 9.39
CA LEU A 694 -29.86 -46.40 8.25
C LEU A 694 -29.27 -46.90 6.92
N SER A 695 -27.97 -47.15 6.82
CA SER A 695 -27.34 -47.58 5.56
C SER A 695 -27.70 -49.02 5.15
N THR A 696 -28.43 -49.76 5.99
CA THR A 696 -29.03 -51.03 5.61
C THR A 696 -30.29 -50.88 4.76
N THR A 697 -30.86 -49.67 4.62
CA THR A 697 -32.01 -49.43 3.72
C THR A 697 -31.61 -48.67 2.46
N ILE A 698 -32.38 -48.85 1.37
CA ILE A 698 -32.14 -48.21 0.07
C ILE A 698 -32.09 -46.69 0.21
N LEU A 699 -33.05 -46.10 0.93
CA LEU A 699 -33.13 -44.65 1.13
C LEU A 699 -32.14 -44.14 2.16
N GLY A 700 -31.94 -44.89 3.25
CA GLY A 700 -31.01 -44.52 4.31
C GLY A 700 -29.56 -44.45 3.81
N LEU A 701 -29.14 -45.41 2.96
CA LEU A 701 -27.85 -45.39 2.29
C LEU A 701 -27.73 -44.18 1.32
N TYR A 702 -28.78 -43.87 0.56
CA TYR A 702 -28.77 -42.72 -0.34
C TYR A 702 -28.54 -41.39 0.39
N THR A 703 -29.00 -41.23 1.63
CA THR A 703 -28.73 -40.02 2.42
C THR A 703 -27.22 -39.77 2.58
N SER A 704 -26.44 -40.84 2.78
CA SER A 704 -24.99 -40.78 2.88
C SER A 704 -24.34 -40.50 1.52
N LEU A 705 -24.84 -41.13 0.46
CA LEU A 705 -24.33 -41.02 -0.90
C LEU A 705 -24.65 -39.68 -1.57
N SER A 706 -25.82 -39.10 -1.32
CA SER A 706 -26.29 -37.84 -1.91
C SER A 706 -25.32 -36.68 -1.68
N SER A 707 -24.61 -36.69 -0.55
CA SER A 707 -23.59 -35.71 -0.20
C SER A 707 -22.39 -35.70 -1.17
N TYR A 708 -22.14 -36.78 -1.92
CA TYR A 708 -21.05 -36.84 -2.90
C TYR A 708 -21.27 -35.97 -4.13
N HIS A 709 -22.52 -35.72 -4.54
CA HIS A 709 -22.81 -34.77 -5.62
C HIS A 709 -22.20 -33.38 -5.36
N TYR A 710 -21.95 -33.05 -4.09
CA TYR A 710 -21.42 -31.75 -3.65
C TYR A 710 -19.98 -31.81 -3.12
N ARG A 711 -19.38 -33.00 -2.94
CA ARG A 711 -18.05 -33.19 -2.32
C ARG A 711 -16.92 -33.47 -3.33
N MET A 712 -17.19 -33.36 -4.61
CA MET A 712 -16.24 -33.60 -5.71
C MET A 712 -15.28 -32.42 -5.91
N GLY A 713 -14.04 -32.72 -6.29
CA GLY A 713 -12.94 -31.77 -6.45
C GLY A 713 -11.73 -32.33 -7.21
N GLU A 714 -11.64 -33.64 -7.42
CA GLU A 714 -10.54 -34.27 -8.15
C GLU A 714 -10.40 -33.68 -9.56
N GLY A 715 -11.53 -33.46 -10.24
CA GLY A 715 -11.53 -32.82 -11.55
C GLY A 715 -11.01 -31.38 -11.55
N LEU A 716 -11.21 -30.60 -10.48
CA LEU A 716 -10.58 -29.28 -10.31
C LEU A 716 -9.05 -29.41 -10.22
N VAL A 717 -8.57 -30.32 -9.38
CA VAL A 717 -7.14 -30.58 -9.18
C VAL A 717 -6.47 -31.09 -10.46
N GLU A 718 -7.13 -32.00 -11.19
CA GLU A 718 -6.68 -32.50 -12.48
C GLU A 718 -6.68 -31.41 -13.55
N SER A 719 -7.67 -30.51 -13.55
CA SER A 719 -7.72 -29.36 -14.47
C SER A 719 -6.53 -28.42 -14.25
N VAL A 720 -6.20 -28.09 -12.98
CA VAL A 720 -5.00 -27.30 -12.64
C VAL A 720 -3.73 -27.95 -13.18
N ASN A 721 -3.56 -29.25 -12.93
CA ASN A 721 -2.39 -30.00 -13.45
C ASN A 721 -2.35 -30.02 -14.99
N SER A 722 -3.51 -30.09 -15.64
CA SER A 722 -3.64 -30.09 -17.10
C SER A 722 -3.25 -28.75 -17.70
N ILE A 723 -3.64 -27.63 -17.07
CA ILE A 723 -3.21 -26.28 -17.46
C ILE A 723 -1.70 -26.17 -17.37
N ILE A 724 -1.10 -26.51 -16.22
CA ILE A 724 0.36 -26.43 -16.02
C ILE A 724 1.10 -27.25 -17.07
N LYS A 725 0.60 -28.46 -17.39
CA LYS A 725 1.20 -29.31 -18.42
C LYS A 725 1.06 -28.74 -19.83
N ALA A 726 -0.10 -28.18 -20.17
CA ALA A 726 -0.33 -27.57 -21.47
C ALA A 726 0.59 -26.35 -21.68
N GLU A 727 0.68 -25.49 -20.67
CA GLU A 727 1.57 -24.32 -20.64
C GLU A 727 3.05 -24.72 -20.78
N ARG A 728 3.52 -25.72 -20.01
CA ARG A 728 4.90 -26.23 -20.13
C ARG A 728 5.22 -26.90 -21.46
N ALA A 729 4.21 -27.33 -22.21
CA ALA A 729 4.39 -27.98 -23.51
C ALA A 729 4.59 -26.97 -24.64
N VAL A 730 4.17 -25.71 -24.46
CA VAL A 730 4.25 -24.66 -25.49
C VAL A 730 5.26 -23.57 -25.16
N ARG A 731 5.61 -23.38 -23.88
CA ARG A 731 6.57 -22.37 -23.44
C ARG A 731 7.32 -22.79 -22.18
N LYS A 732 8.44 -22.12 -21.91
CA LYS A 732 9.18 -22.26 -20.65
C LYS A 732 8.42 -21.53 -19.53
N LEU A 733 8.05 -22.26 -18.47
CA LEU A 733 7.49 -21.66 -17.25
C LEU A 733 8.57 -21.51 -16.19
N ASN A 734 8.75 -20.29 -15.68
CA ASN A 734 9.69 -20.04 -14.58
C ASN A 734 9.06 -20.40 -13.23
N ALA A 735 7.85 -19.91 -12.97
CA ALA A 735 7.08 -20.26 -11.78
C ALA A 735 5.56 -20.16 -11.99
N VAL A 736 4.81 -20.89 -11.15
CA VAL A 736 3.34 -20.94 -11.17
C VAL A 736 2.78 -20.56 -9.80
N ILE A 737 1.77 -19.70 -9.78
CA ILE A 737 0.94 -19.45 -8.59
C ILE A 737 -0.42 -20.12 -8.78
N VAL A 738 -0.85 -20.92 -7.81
CA VAL A 738 -2.21 -21.48 -7.75
C VAL A 738 -2.91 -20.98 -6.49
N PHE A 739 -4.06 -20.35 -6.65
CA PHE A 739 -4.87 -19.84 -5.55
C PHE A 739 -6.05 -20.78 -5.31
N GLY A 740 -6.23 -21.25 -4.08
CA GLY A 740 -7.27 -22.22 -3.76
C GLY A 740 -7.82 -22.12 -2.34
N GLU A 741 -8.90 -22.86 -2.07
CA GLU A 741 -9.55 -22.86 -0.76
C GLU A 741 -8.61 -23.38 0.34
N SER A 742 -8.66 -22.72 1.50
CA SER A 742 -7.85 -23.02 2.69
C SER A 742 -8.34 -24.28 3.40
N LYS A 743 -7.93 -25.46 2.93
CA LYS A 743 -8.15 -26.73 3.62
C LYS A 743 -6.81 -27.31 4.10
N ARG A 744 -6.64 -27.42 5.43
CA ARG A 744 -5.45 -28.00 6.08
C ARG A 744 -5.41 -29.51 5.88
N ILE A 745 -4.20 -30.06 5.77
CA ILE A 745 -3.96 -31.51 5.80
C ILE A 745 -3.96 -31.96 7.27
N LYS A 746 -4.76 -32.97 7.62
CA LYS A 746 -4.82 -33.57 8.96
C LYS A 746 -3.73 -34.61 9.16
N TRP A 747 -2.47 -34.18 9.09
CA TRP A 747 -1.32 -35.08 9.14
C TRP A 747 -0.93 -35.53 10.56
N GLU A 748 -1.40 -34.83 11.60
CA GLU A 748 -1.18 -35.21 13.01
C GLU A 748 -1.98 -36.48 13.39
N GLU A 749 -3.02 -36.83 12.62
CA GLU A 749 -3.85 -38.04 12.79
C GLU A 749 -3.20 -39.30 12.17
N GLY A 750 -1.95 -39.19 11.68
CA GLY A 750 -1.22 -40.28 11.00
C GLY A 750 -1.16 -40.09 9.49
N LEU A 751 -1.48 -41.13 8.72
CA LEU A 751 -1.52 -41.08 7.26
C LEU A 751 -2.58 -40.08 6.79
N ALA A 752 -2.14 -38.99 6.16
CA ALA A 752 -3.03 -37.93 5.75
C ALA A 752 -3.75 -38.24 4.43
N PHE A 753 -4.97 -37.73 4.30
CA PHE A 753 -5.73 -37.77 3.04
C PHE A 753 -6.01 -36.34 2.55
N PRO A 754 -5.82 -36.07 1.25
CA PRO A 754 -6.16 -34.77 0.69
C PRO A 754 -7.69 -34.63 0.70
N GLY A 755 -8.17 -33.45 1.07
CA GLY A 755 -9.45 -33.01 0.54
C GLY A 755 -9.23 -32.77 -0.94
N TYR A 756 -9.90 -33.52 -1.82
CA TYR A 756 -9.72 -33.48 -3.27
C TYR A 756 -9.97 -32.10 -3.91
N ALA A 757 -10.26 -31.04 -3.15
CA ALA A 757 -10.34 -29.65 -3.58
C ALA A 757 -9.47 -28.75 -2.68
N GLY A 758 -9.11 -27.57 -3.20
CA GLY A 758 -8.34 -26.56 -2.48
C GLY A 758 -6.85 -26.90 -2.36
N VAL A 759 -6.15 -26.17 -1.48
CA VAL A 759 -4.68 -26.20 -1.39
C VAL A 759 -4.12 -27.61 -1.16
N ALA A 760 -4.72 -28.38 -0.25
CA ALA A 760 -4.27 -29.74 0.10
C ALA A 760 -4.35 -30.72 -1.09
N GLY A 761 -5.47 -30.72 -1.84
CA GLY A 761 -5.66 -31.59 -2.99
C GLY A 761 -4.69 -31.28 -4.12
N ILE A 762 -4.53 -29.99 -4.45
CA ILE A 762 -3.62 -29.52 -5.49
C ILE A 762 -2.17 -29.90 -5.12
N PHE A 763 -1.77 -29.64 -3.88
CA PHE A 763 -0.42 -29.98 -3.40
C PHE A 763 -0.15 -31.48 -3.53
N ALA A 764 -1.08 -32.32 -3.06
CA ALA A 764 -0.96 -33.77 -3.13
C ALA A 764 -0.70 -34.26 -4.56
N GLN A 765 -1.46 -33.76 -5.53
CA GLN A 765 -1.38 -34.19 -6.92
C GLN A 765 -0.04 -33.80 -7.58
N LEU A 766 0.52 -32.65 -7.19
CA LEU A 766 1.76 -32.13 -7.76
C LEU A 766 3.03 -32.79 -7.19
N LEU A 767 2.96 -33.46 -6.03
CA LEU A 767 4.13 -34.09 -5.38
C LEU A 767 4.90 -35.11 -6.24
N ASN A 768 4.22 -35.80 -7.17
CA ASN A 768 4.82 -36.84 -8.01
C ASN A 768 5.11 -36.34 -9.45
N GLN A 769 4.84 -35.08 -9.76
CA GLN A 769 5.07 -34.54 -11.11
C GLN A 769 6.58 -34.27 -11.30
N ARG A 770 7.11 -34.70 -12.45
CA ARG A 770 8.53 -34.48 -12.80
C ARG A 770 8.77 -33.01 -13.12
N GLY A 771 9.85 -32.45 -12.56
CA GLY A 771 10.24 -31.06 -12.75
C GLY A 771 9.32 -30.02 -12.09
N LEU A 772 8.37 -30.43 -11.22
CA LEU A 772 7.60 -29.51 -10.39
C LEU A 772 7.97 -29.67 -8.93
N TYR A 773 8.29 -28.59 -8.24
CA TYR A 773 8.64 -28.57 -6.82
C TYR A 773 7.63 -27.68 -6.10
N PRO A 774 6.45 -28.24 -5.75
CA PRO A 774 5.38 -27.47 -5.15
C PRO A 774 5.71 -27.11 -3.69
N MET A 775 5.32 -25.89 -3.32
CA MET A 775 5.20 -25.38 -1.97
C MET A 775 3.76 -24.97 -1.75
N ALA A 776 3.12 -25.45 -0.68
CA ALA A 776 1.78 -24.99 -0.30
C ALA A 776 1.85 -24.14 0.97
N VAL A 777 1.19 -23.00 0.98
CA VAL A 777 1.29 -22.01 2.06
C VAL A 777 -0.11 -21.65 2.57
N LEU A 778 -0.39 -22.06 3.80
CA LEU A 778 -1.65 -21.82 4.51
C LEU A 778 -1.40 -20.85 5.67
N SER A 779 -2.48 -20.30 6.22
CA SER A 779 -2.40 -19.39 7.37
C SER A 779 -1.87 -20.06 8.65
N SER A 780 -1.85 -21.39 8.69
CA SER A 780 -1.38 -22.19 9.83
C SER A 780 -0.10 -22.98 9.56
N GLU A 781 0.19 -23.35 8.31
CA GLU A 781 1.29 -24.26 7.97
C GLU A 781 1.82 -24.03 6.54
N VAL A 782 3.06 -24.46 6.31
CA VAL A 782 3.70 -24.58 4.99
C VAL A 782 3.98 -26.05 4.72
N TYR A 783 3.68 -26.52 3.52
CA TYR A 783 4.00 -27.86 3.05
C TYR A 783 5.04 -27.79 1.94
N LEU A 784 6.07 -28.64 2.03
CA LEU A 784 7.14 -28.72 1.03
C LEU A 784 7.24 -30.15 0.51
N ARG A 785 7.51 -30.29 -0.79
CA ARG A 785 7.79 -31.59 -1.40
C ARG A 785 8.95 -32.29 -0.67
N TRP A 786 8.82 -33.60 -0.44
CA TRP A 786 9.94 -34.44 -0.03
C TRP A 786 10.56 -35.13 -1.26
N THR A 787 11.89 -35.30 -1.23
CA THR A 787 12.62 -36.11 -2.22
C THR A 787 13.71 -36.92 -1.50
N LYS A 788 14.15 -38.05 -2.09
CA LYS A 788 15.24 -38.87 -1.48
C LYS A 788 16.56 -38.11 -1.33
N LYS A 789 16.79 -37.09 -2.16
CA LYS A 789 17.96 -36.21 -2.13
C LYS A 789 17.70 -34.90 -1.36
N ASN A 790 16.53 -34.73 -0.72
CA ASN A 790 16.04 -33.39 -0.43
C ASN A 790 16.70 -32.74 0.77
N GLN A 791 17.32 -31.60 0.48
CA GLN A 791 17.71 -30.56 1.41
C GLN A 791 16.76 -29.35 1.28
N THR A 792 15.51 -29.43 0.77
CA THR A 792 14.70 -28.21 0.55
C THR A 792 14.49 -27.37 1.82
N PRO A 793 14.03 -27.94 2.96
CA PRO A 793 13.94 -27.13 4.19
C PRO A 793 15.31 -26.60 4.65
N GLN A 794 16.38 -27.38 4.47
CA GLN A 794 17.75 -26.96 4.75
C GLN A 794 18.21 -25.81 3.86
N ARG A 795 17.99 -25.87 2.54
CA ARG A 795 18.32 -24.83 1.56
C ARG A 795 17.56 -23.54 1.84
N ILE A 796 16.29 -23.63 2.22
CA ILE A 796 15.51 -22.46 2.65
C ILE A 796 16.11 -21.87 3.94
N ALA A 797 16.43 -22.71 4.93
CA ALA A 797 17.07 -22.24 6.16
C ALA A 797 18.44 -21.59 5.88
N ASP A 798 19.23 -22.16 4.98
CA ASP A 798 20.53 -21.63 4.56
C ASP A 798 20.38 -20.32 3.80
N TYR A 799 19.39 -20.19 2.91
CA TYR A 799 19.04 -18.95 2.23
C TYR A 799 18.64 -17.85 3.22
N ILE A 800 17.80 -18.17 4.22
CA ILE A 800 17.44 -17.21 5.28
C ILE A 800 18.70 -16.76 6.04
N LYS A 801 19.58 -17.69 6.41
CA LYS A 801 20.78 -17.35 7.19
C LYS A 801 21.82 -16.56 6.38
N LYS A 802 22.07 -16.95 5.13
CA LYS A 802 23.14 -16.38 4.29
C LYS A 802 22.67 -15.15 3.51
N ASP A 803 21.57 -15.26 2.79
CA ASP A 803 21.14 -14.20 1.88
C ASP A 803 20.31 -13.14 2.61
N ILE A 804 19.40 -13.55 3.51
CA ILE A 804 18.56 -12.59 4.24
C ILE A 804 19.27 -12.03 5.48
N MET A 805 19.63 -12.88 6.45
CA MET A 805 20.16 -12.42 7.74
C MET A 805 21.56 -11.81 7.60
N LYS A 806 22.46 -12.47 6.89
CA LYS A 806 23.83 -11.99 6.73
C LYS A 806 23.91 -10.85 5.70
N ASN A 807 23.45 -11.07 4.47
CA ASN A 807 23.67 -10.07 3.42
C ASN A 807 22.65 -8.91 3.50
N GLU A 808 21.34 -9.20 3.44
CA GLU A 808 20.34 -8.13 3.38
C GLU A 808 20.20 -7.37 4.70
N LEU A 809 19.92 -8.05 5.80
CA LEU A 809 19.78 -7.41 7.11
C LEU A 809 21.11 -6.82 7.57
N GLY A 810 22.24 -7.49 7.34
CA GLY A 810 23.57 -6.94 7.65
C GLY A 810 23.83 -5.61 6.93
N ASN A 811 23.56 -5.53 5.63
CA ASN A 811 23.66 -4.29 4.87
C ASN A 811 22.69 -3.21 5.39
N ILE A 812 21.46 -3.58 5.75
CA ILE A 812 20.48 -2.63 6.32
C ILE A 812 20.99 -2.06 7.64
N LEU A 813 21.50 -2.90 8.56
CA LEU A 813 22.05 -2.42 9.83
C LEU A 813 23.26 -1.52 9.59
N PHE A 814 24.19 -1.92 8.71
CA PHE A 814 25.34 -1.08 8.39
C PHE A 814 24.93 0.31 7.89
N ARG A 815 23.94 0.37 6.98
CA ARG A 815 23.39 1.65 6.50
C ARG A 815 22.68 2.43 7.60
N LEU A 816 21.88 1.77 8.43
CA LEU A 816 21.21 2.41 9.59
C LEU A 816 22.22 3.09 10.52
N LEU A 817 23.40 2.48 10.69
CA LEU A 817 24.46 3.06 11.51
C LEU A 817 25.18 4.23 10.81
N THR A 818 25.45 4.12 9.51
CA THR A 818 26.38 5.00 8.78
C THR A 818 25.74 6.13 7.98
N VAL A 819 24.47 6.00 7.58
CA VAL A 819 23.77 6.99 6.74
C VAL A 819 23.66 8.34 7.45
N GLY A 820 24.03 9.42 6.76
CA GLY A 820 24.03 10.79 7.31
C GLY A 820 25.22 11.13 8.21
N LEU A 821 26.29 10.35 8.16
CA LEU A 821 27.57 10.66 8.80
C LEU A 821 28.62 10.99 7.74
N ASP A 822 29.50 11.94 8.03
CA ASP A 822 30.58 12.38 7.14
C ASP A 822 31.79 11.43 7.24
N LEU A 823 31.57 10.15 6.93
CA LEU A 823 32.63 9.15 6.90
C LEU A 823 33.39 9.22 5.57
N SER A 824 34.72 9.38 5.64
CA SER A 824 35.57 9.21 4.46
C SER A 824 35.39 7.79 3.86
N PRO A 825 35.53 7.59 2.54
CA PRO A 825 35.38 6.28 1.91
C PRO A 825 36.28 5.20 2.51
N GLU A 826 37.50 5.57 2.92
CA GLU A 826 38.46 4.70 3.59
C GLU A 826 37.96 4.26 4.98
N ASN A 827 37.51 5.21 5.81
CA ASN A 827 36.97 4.92 7.14
C ASN A 827 35.67 4.11 7.07
N SER A 828 34.80 4.40 6.11
CA SER A 828 33.59 3.62 5.84
C SER A 828 33.92 2.18 5.47
N ASN A 829 34.92 1.95 4.60
CA ASN A 829 35.34 0.60 4.23
C ASN A 829 35.96 -0.16 5.41
N LEU A 830 36.86 0.46 6.19
CA LEU A 830 37.45 -0.14 7.39
C LEU A 830 36.39 -0.50 8.44
N PHE A 831 35.40 0.38 8.63
CA PHE A 831 34.28 0.12 9.53
C PHE A 831 33.42 -1.04 9.01
N LYS A 832 33.17 -1.10 7.70
CA LYS A 832 32.43 -2.18 7.05
C LYS A 832 33.13 -3.53 7.20
N GLU A 833 34.44 -3.60 7.00
CA GLU A 833 35.22 -4.83 7.19
C GLU A 833 35.14 -5.34 8.62
N SER A 834 35.31 -4.44 9.59
CA SER A 834 35.16 -4.76 11.02
C SER A 834 33.75 -5.23 11.35
N PHE A 835 32.74 -4.54 10.79
CA PHE A 835 31.33 -4.89 10.95
C PHE A 835 30.99 -6.26 10.38
N ASP A 836 31.36 -6.51 9.13
CA ASP A 836 31.10 -7.78 8.45
C ASP A 836 31.79 -8.92 9.18
N SER A 837 33.02 -8.73 9.68
CA SER A 837 33.75 -9.73 10.47
C SER A 837 33.03 -10.09 11.78
N ILE A 838 32.63 -9.08 12.57
CA ILE A 838 31.94 -9.28 13.85
C ILE A 838 30.56 -9.92 13.63
N LEU A 839 29.77 -9.39 12.70
CA LEU A 839 28.43 -9.88 12.41
C LEU A 839 28.49 -11.30 11.83
N MET A 840 29.44 -11.61 10.94
CA MET A 840 29.63 -12.96 10.42
C MET A 840 29.98 -13.96 11.51
N LYS A 841 30.90 -13.60 12.43
CA LYS A 841 31.26 -14.46 13.55
C LYS A 841 30.06 -14.75 14.45
N TYR A 842 29.20 -13.75 14.67
CA TYR A 842 27.97 -13.92 15.43
C TYR A 842 26.94 -14.79 14.70
N ALA A 843 26.62 -14.46 13.44
CA ALA A 843 25.62 -15.18 12.64
C ALA A 843 25.97 -16.67 12.46
N ASN A 844 27.25 -17.00 12.26
CA ASN A 844 27.70 -18.39 12.14
C ASN A 844 27.55 -19.20 13.43
N ARG A 845 27.60 -18.56 14.60
CA ARG A 845 27.35 -19.22 15.90
C ARG A 845 25.86 -19.51 16.15
N LEU A 846 24.96 -18.86 15.41
CA LEU A 846 23.52 -19.06 15.51
C LEU A 846 23.07 -20.32 14.74
N THR A 847 23.43 -21.48 15.27
CA THR A 847 23.07 -22.78 14.68
C THR A 847 21.62 -23.15 14.99
N SER A 848 21.10 -22.80 16.17
CA SER A 848 19.66 -22.89 16.50
C SER A 848 19.21 -21.83 17.53
N ILE A 849 18.16 -21.08 17.18
CA ILE A 849 17.59 -20.01 18.02
C ILE A 849 16.16 -20.41 18.39
N GLY A 850 15.85 -20.42 19.70
CA GLY A 850 14.49 -20.67 20.21
C GLY A 850 13.73 -19.41 20.61
N ALA A 851 14.42 -18.29 20.83
CA ALA A 851 13.86 -17.03 21.30
C ALA A 851 14.77 -15.86 20.93
N THR A 852 14.22 -14.65 20.92
CA THR A 852 14.97 -13.40 20.76
C THR A 852 15.93 -13.18 21.94
N ARG A 853 17.18 -12.78 21.68
CA ARG A 853 18.19 -12.54 22.73
C ARG A 853 18.89 -11.18 22.60
N PRO A 854 18.19 -10.04 22.70
CA PRO A 854 18.77 -8.72 22.44
C PRO A 854 20.01 -8.40 23.30
N ALA A 855 20.04 -8.83 24.56
CA ALA A 855 21.18 -8.64 25.45
C ALA A 855 22.45 -9.38 24.98
N GLU A 856 22.29 -10.56 24.37
CA GLU A 856 23.39 -11.32 23.77
C GLU A 856 23.96 -10.56 22.56
N PHE A 857 23.07 -10.05 21.69
CA PHE A 857 23.46 -9.23 20.54
C PHE A 857 24.23 -7.98 20.95
N VAL A 858 23.78 -7.29 22.00
CA VAL A 858 24.50 -6.12 22.55
C VAL A 858 25.92 -6.51 22.96
N ARG A 859 26.09 -7.64 23.65
CA ARG A 859 27.39 -8.06 24.17
C ARG A 859 28.35 -8.51 23.07
N GLU A 860 27.86 -9.27 22.10
CA GLU A 860 28.69 -9.94 21.08
C GLU A 860 28.85 -9.13 19.78
N VAL A 861 27.96 -8.16 19.51
CA VAL A 861 27.99 -7.37 18.27
C VAL A 861 28.12 -5.88 18.57
N LEU A 862 27.15 -5.27 19.28
CA LEU A 862 27.15 -3.81 19.46
C LEU A 862 28.33 -3.31 20.30
N LYS A 863 28.65 -3.95 21.44
CA LYS A 863 29.79 -3.56 22.29
C LYS A 863 31.14 -3.70 21.57
N PRO A 864 31.42 -4.81 20.86
CA PRO A 864 32.62 -4.92 20.03
C PRO A 864 32.71 -3.83 18.95
N LEU A 865 31.61 -3.52 18.26
CA LEU A 865 31.56 -2.42 17.28
C LEU A 865 31.85 -1.06 17.93
N GLN A 866 31.26 -0.79 19.10
CA GLN A 866 31.53 0.45 19.85
C GLN A 866 33.01 0.59 20.25
N LYS A 867 33.71 -0.53 20.50
CA LYS A 867 35.14 -0.54 20.83
C LYS A 867 36.04 -0.27 19.62
N THR A 868 35.59 -0.59 18.41
CA THR A 868 36.34 -0.31 17.17
C THR A 868 36.14 1.11 16.65
N LEU A 869 35.12 1.84 17.12
CA LEU A 869 34.85 3.23 16.68
C LEU A 869 36.02 4.21 16.89
N PRO A 870 36.69 4.26 18.06
CA PRO A 870 37.71 5.28 18.31
C PRO A 870 38.95 5.15 17.42
N SER A 871 39.16 3.99 16.78
CA SER A 871 40.27 3.74 15.87
C SER A 871 39.94 3.98 14.40
N ILE A 872 38.66 4.20 14.06
CA ILE A 872 38.18 4.22 12.67
C ILE A 872 37.45 5.52 12.32
N VAL A 873 36.85 6.19 13.29
CA VAL A 873 35.98 7.35 13.05
C VAL A 873 36.51 8.58 13.78
N GLU A 874 36.37 9.75 13.16
CA GLU A 874 36.73 11.05 13.75
C GLU A 874 35.96 11.32 15.05
N ARG A 875 36.54 12.13 15.95
CA ARG A 875 36.02 12.31 17.32
C ARG A 875 34.58 12.82 17.40
N ASP A 876 34.14 13.60 16.42
CA ASP A 876 32.85 14.30 16.46
C ASP A 876 31.65 13.39 16.11
N ASP A 877 31.86 12.31 15.35
CA ASP A 877 30.80 11.35 14.97
C ASP A 877 30.66 10.17 15.94
N ILE A 878 31.65 9.94 16.81
CA ILE A 878 31.65 8.85 17.80
C ILE A 878 30.40 8.88 18.70
N PRO A 879 29.95 10.02 19.26
CA PRO A 879 28.75 10.07 20.10
C PRO A 879 27.47 9.66 19.35
N LYS A 880 27.29 10.12 18.10
CA LYS A 880 26.15 9.76 17.24
C LYS A 880 26.17 8.27 16.89
N LEU A 881 27.32 7.72 16.52
CA LEU A 881 27.45 6.27 16.27
C LEU A 881 27.19 5.43 17.52
N LYS A 882 27.65 5.89 18.69
CA LYS A 882 27.38 5.20 19.97
C LYS A 882 25.89 5.22 20.33
N SER A 883 25.18 6.32 20.08
CA SER A 883 23.73 6.39 20.32
C SER A 883 22.96 5.47 19.36
N ARG A 884 23.38 5.38 18.08
CA ARG A 884 22.82 4.44 17.11
C ARG A 884 23.14 2.98 17.44
N LEU A 885 24.34 2.68 17.95
CA LEU A 885 24.74 1.34 18.44
C LEU A 885 24.15 1.01 19.83
N SER A 886 22.91 1.41 20.12
CA SER A 886 22.24 1.20 21.40
C SER A 886 20.86 0.60 21.20
N LEU A 887 20.40 -0.20 22.17
CA LEU A 887 19.00 -0.66 22.20
C LEU A 887 17.99 0.47 22.46
N LYS A 888 18.46 1.66 22.86
CA LYS A 888 17.61 2.86 22.94
C LYS A 888 17.19 3.35 21.54
N ASN A 889 17.95 3.02 20.50
CA ASN A 889 17.56 3.35 19.14
C ASN A 889 16.47 2.37 18.67
N ARG A 890 15.25 2.88 18.44
CA ARG A 890 14.07 2.08 18.08
C ARG A 890 14.27 1.30 16.78
N HIS A 891 14.93 1.89 15.79
CA HIS A 891 15.19 1.23 14.50
C HIS A 891 16.14 0.04 14.66
N VAL A 892 17.19 0.19 15.48
CA VAL A 892 18.09 -0.93 15.83
C VAL A 892 17.37 -2.00 16.64
N GLN A 893 16.54 -1.62 17.62
CA GLN A 893 15.76 -2.57 18.41
C GLN A 893 14.81 -3.40 17.53
N LYS A 894 14.09 -2.75 16.60
CA LYS A 894 13.22 -3.41 15.63
C LYS A 894 14.01 -4.32 14.70
N TRP A 895 15.13 -3.83 14.16
CA TRP A 895 16.02 -4.63 13.32
C TRP A 895 16.53 -5.89 14.03
N ILE A 896 16.97 -5.79 15.30
CA ILE A 896 17.45 -6.94 16.08
C ILE A 896 16.32 -7.96 16.26
N THR A 897 15.10 -7.48 16.50
CA THR A 897 13.91 -8.32 16.64
C THR A 897 13.67 -9.10 15.35
N ASP A 898 13.69 -8.43 14.20
CA ASP A 898 13.50 -9.06 12.90
C ASP A 898 14.64 -10.04 12.56
N PHE A 899 15.88 -9.70 12.87
CA PHE A 899 17.03 -10.59 12.72
C PHE A 899 16.85 -11.92 13.46
N TYR A 900 16.44 -11.88 14.73
CA TYR A 900 16.15 -13.10 15.50
C TYR A 900 14.89 -13.82 15.00
N ASN A 901 13.85 -13.10 14.60
CA ASN A 901 12.64 -13.68 14.03
C ASN A 901 12.95 -14.52 12.80
N TYR A 902 13.81 -14.04 11.89
CA TYR A 902 14.28 -14.83 10.75
C TYR A 902 15.09 -16.06 11.18
N GLY A 903 15.94 -15.94 12.21
CA GLY A 903 16.67 -17.08 12.77
C GLY A 903 15.76 -18.17 13.36
N ILE A 904 14.69 -17.77 14.06
CA ILE A 904 13.66 -18.68 14.58
C ILE A 904 12.89 -19.33 13.43
N ILE A 905 12.54 -18.57 12.39
CA ILE A 905 11.90 -19.09 11.17
C ILE A 905 12.80 -20.13 10.49
N ALA A 906 14.10 -19.84 10.32
CA ALA A 906 15.06 -20.79 9.77
C ALA A 906 15.13 -22.09 10.60
N ALA A 907 15.15 -21.98 11.94
CA ALA A 907 15.13 -23.14 12.82
C ALA A 907 13.85 -24.00 12.66
N ARG A 908 12.70 -23.39 12.34
CA ARG A 908 11.46 -24.14 12.05
C ARG A 908 11.55 -24.95 10.76
N PHE A 909 12.20 -24.43 9.72
CA PHE A 909 12.46 -25.20 8.50
C PHE A 909 13.42 -26.36 8.77
N LEU A 910 14.47 -26.16 9.56
CA LEU A 910 15.42 -27.22 9.94
C LEU A 910 14.75 -28.36 10.73
N LYS A 911 13.79 -28.01 11.60
CA LYS A 911 13.06 -28.96 12.45
C LYS A 911 11.75 -29.46 11.82
N ALA A 912 11.53 -29.23 10.52
CA ALA A 912 10.29 -29.58 9.84
C ALA A 912 10.04 -31.10 9.87
N PRO A 913 8.98 -31.60 10.54
CA PRO A 913 8.66 -33.02 10.52
C PRO A 913 8.29 -33.49 9.11
N THR A 914 8.57 -34.77 8.84
CA THR A 914 8.05 -35.46 7.66
C THR A 914 6.72 -36.12 7.98
N ALA A 915 5.75 -35.99 7.08
CA ALA A 915 4.48 -36.70 7.12
C ALA A 915 4.22 -37.43 5.80
N GLU A 916 3.22 -38.31 5.80
CA GLU A 916 2.79 -39.09 4.63
C GLU A 916 1.37 -38.69 4.21
N LEU A 917 1.16 -38.63 2.90
CA LEU A 917 -0.09 -38.20 2.27
C LEU A 917 -0.42 -39.13 1.11
N TYR A 918 -1.68 -39.54 1.00
CA TYR A 918 -2.17 -40.25 -0.18
C TYR A 918 -2.42 -39.29 -1.36
N GLN A 919 -1.97 -39.66 -2.55
CA GLN A 919 -2.39 -38.97 -3.77
C GLN A 919 -3.78 -39.41 -4.22
N ALA A 920 -4.32 -38.68 -5.20
CA ALA A 920 -5.50 -39.11 -5.91
C ALA A 920 -5.31 -40.38 -6.76
N SER A 921 -4.09 -40.93 -6.86
CA SER A 921 -3.86 -42.27 -7.42
C SER A 921 -3.87 -43.38 -6.38
N GLY A 922 -4.01 -43.06 -5.08
CA GLY A 922 -3.77 -44.00 -3.98
C GLY A 922 -2.29 -44.18 -3.63
N LYS A 923 -1.36 -43.58 -4.40
CA LYS A 923 0.08 -43.62 -4.10
C LYS A 923 0.39 -42.83 -2.83
N LYS A 924 1.16 -43.42 -1.91
CA LYS A 924 1.70 -42.74 -0.72
C LYS A 924 2.88 -41.84 -1.10
N MET A 925 2.87 -40.61 -0.62
CA MET A 925 3.93 -39.62 -0.85
C MET A 925 4.34 -38.98 0.47
N LYS A 926 5.65 -38.80 0.65
CA LYS A 926 6.20 -38.04 1.78
C LYS A 926 6.20 -36.54 1.48
N PHE A 927 6.09 -35.73 2.52
CA PHE A 927 6.23 -34.27 2.45
C PHE A 927 6.71 -33.72 3.80
N PHE A 928 7.26 -32.50 3.80
CA PHE A 928 7.62 -31.79 5.02
C PHE A 928 6.52 -30.85 5.45
N VAL A 929 6.36 -30.67 6.76
CA VAL A 929 5.44 -29.68 7.35
C VAL A 929 6.22 -28.66 8.17
N VAL A 930 5.97 -27.39 7.93
CA VAL A 930 6.49 -26.28 8.75
C VAL A 930 5.31 -25.55 9.38
N LYS A 931 5.24 -25.50 10.70
CA LYS A 931 4.17 -24.76 11.39
C LYS A 931 4.37 -23.26 11.25
N MET A 932 3.32 -22.52 10.86
CA MET A 932 3.38 -21.06 10.78
C MET A 932 3.62 -20.45 12.17
N PRO A 933 4.43 -19.39 12.25
CA PRO A 933 4.55 -18.60 13.47
C PRO A 933 3.31 -17.72 13.68
N GLN A 934 3.21 -17.07 14.85
CA GLN A 934 2.15 -16.14 15.22
C GLN A 934 2.69 -14.70 15.30
N GLY A 935 1.81 -13.71 15.37
CA GLY A 935 2.19 -12.30 15.51
C GLY A 935 3.00 -11.77 14.30
N GLU A 936 3.97 -10.90 14.57
CA GLU A 936 4.82 -10.27 13.53
C GLU A 936 5.62 -11.29 12.70
N MET A 937 6.12 -12.36 13.32
CA MET A 937 6.84 -13.42 12.62
C MET A 937 6.00 -14.06 11.49
N LYS A 938 4.67 -14.05 11.63
CA LYS A 938 3.77 -14.56 10.60
C LYS A 938 3.83 -13.71 9.34
N GLN A 939 3.91 -12.40 9.48
CA GLN A 939 4.07 -11.47 8.36
C GLN A 939 5.43 -11.65 7.70
N LEU A 940 6.51 -11.80 8.48
CA LEU A 940 7.84 -12.10 7.94
C LEU A 940 7.87 -13.42 7.16
N MET A 941 7.21 -14.47 7.67
CA MET A 941 7.10 -15.75 6.95
C MET A 941 6.30 -15.61 5.64
N TYR A 942 5.31 -14.72 5.60
CA TYR A 942 4.56 -14.43 4.39
C TYR A 942 5.38 -13.69 3.33
N ASP A 943 6.15 -12.68 3.74
CA ASP A 943 7.10 -12.00 2.86
C ASP A 943 8.17 -12.99 2.35
N LEU A 944 8.72 -13.80 3.26
CA LEU A 944 9.67 -14.84 2.93
C LEU A 944 9.13 -15.84 1.89
N ALA A 945 7.85 -16.22 1.95
CA ALA A 945 7.25 -17.13 0.98
C ALA A 945 7.33 -16.57 -0.46
N SER A 946 7.21 -15.26 -0.64
CA SER A 946 7.38 -14.62 -1.95
C SER A 946 8.83 -14.68 -2.44
N ARG A 947 9.79 -14.36 -1.56
CA ARG A 947 11.23 -14.43 -1.85
C ARG A 947 11.68 -15.86 -2.19
N ILE A 948 11.11 -16.86 -1.52
CA ILE A 948 11.41 -18.28 -1.78
C ILE A 948 11.05 -18.69 -3.22
N VAL A 949 9.98 -18.14 -3.79
CA VAL A 949 9.54 -18.44 -5.16
C VAL A 949 10.41 -17.74 -6.19
N ASP A 950 10.83 -16.51 -5.90
CA ASP A 950 11.69 -15.72 -6.78
C ASP A 950 13.14 -16.24 -6.80
N GLU A 951 13.60 -16.87 -5.72
CA GLU A 951 14.96 -17.41 -5.62
C GLU A 951 15.14 -18.72 -6.42
N GLU A 952 15.81 -18.62 -7.57
CA GLU A 952 16.06 -19.76 -8.45
C GLU A 952 16.84 -20.89 -7.76
N LYS A 953 17.78 -20.53 -6.88
CA LYS A 953 18.62 -21.48 -6.15
C LYS A 953 17.85 -22.34 -5.16
N LEU A 954 16.56 -22.09 -4.91
CA LEU A 954 15.73 -22.98 -4.07
C LEU A 954 14.98 -24.04 -4.89
N GLY A 955 14.83 -23.81 -6.20
CA GLY A 955 14.20 -24.72 -7.14
C GLY A 955 12.68 -24.87 -6.98
N ILE A 956 12.03 -24.05 -6.14
CA ILE A 956 10.57 -24.01 -6.00
C ILE A 956 10.00 -23.27 -7.19
N ASN A 957 9.10 -23.93 -7.93
CA ASN A 957 8.53 -23.40 -9.17
C ASN A 957 7.00 -23.50 -9.23
N VAL A 958 6.37 -24.02 -8.18
CA VAL A 958 4.91 -23.94 -8.01
C VAL A 958 4.61 -23.55 -6.58
N ILE A 959 3.84 -22.49 -6.38
CA ILE A 959 3.34 -22.10 -5.07
C ILE A 959 1.83 -22.15 -5.04
N ILE A 960 1.29 -22.79 -4.01
CA ILE A 960 -0.14 -22.96 -3.81
C ILE A 960 -0.53 -22.18 -2.57
N VAL A 961 -1.31 -21.13 -2.76
CA VAL A 961 -1.70 -20.20 -1.70
C VAL A 961 -3.19 -20.27 -1.46
N SER A 962 -3.59 -19.88 -0.26
CA SER A 962 -5.01 -19.71 0.07
C SER A 962 -5.36 -18.26 0.33
N ASN A 963 -6.62 -18.05 0.71
CA ASN A 963 -7.25 -16.75 0.92
C ASN A 963 -6.52 -15.73 1.79
N TRP A 964 -5.46 -16.08 2.51
CA TRP A 964 -4.69 -15.13 3.32
C TRP A 964 -3.64 -14.35 2.51
N ALA A 965 -3.30 -14.75 1.28
CA ALA A 965 -2.34 -14.03 0.41
C ALA A 965 -2.83 -12.63 -0.05
N ARG A 966 -3.87 -12.08 0.60
CA ARG A 966 -4.43 -10.74 0.35
C ARG A 966 -3.51 -9.60 0.81
N THR A 967 -2.46 -9.88 1.58
CA THR A 967 -1.61 -8.86 2.20
C THR A 967 -0.15 -9.02 1.79
N GLY A 968 0.36 -8.08 0.99
CA GLY A 968 1.80 -7.79 0.92
C GLY A 968 2.69 -8.73 0.10
N TRP A 969 2.16 -9.67 -0.68
CA TRP A 969 3.00 -10.58 -1.49
C TRP A 969 3.71 -9.87 -2.64
N ASN A 970 5.03 -9.93 -2.70
CA ASN A 970 5.85 -9.33 -3.75
C ASN A 970 6.61 -10.42 -4.52
N VAL A 971 5.96 -11.01 -5.54
CA VAL A 971 6.52 -12.11 -6.34
C VAL A 971 6.74 -11.62 -7.77
N ILE A 972 7.94 -11.83 -8.33
CA ILE A 972 8.34 -11.32 -9.65
C ILE A 972 8.45 -12.45 -10.68
N ARG A 973 8.84 -13.65 -10.30
CA ARG A 973 9.17 -14.75 -11.22
C ARG A 973 8.00 -15.46 -11.92
N PRO A 974 6.78 -15.57 -11.35
CA PRO A 974 5.72 -16.36 -11.95
C PRO A 974 5.18 -15.81 -13.26
N ASP A 975 5.00 -16.70 -14.24
CA ASP A 975 4.45 -16.39 -15.57
C ASP A 975 3.06 -17.04 -15.78
N LEU A 976 2.58 -17.78 -14.78
CA LEU A 976 1.29 -18.46 -14.78
C LEU A 976 0.58 -18.30 -13.45
N LEU A 977 -0.64 -17.78 -13.48
CA LEU A 977 -1.52 -17.66 -12.31
C LEU A 977 -2.81 -18.45 -12.57
N ILE A 978 -3.23 -19.26 -11.61
CA ILE A 978 -4.47 -20.05 -11.68
C ILE A 978 -5.32 -19.77 -10.44
N ASP A 979 -6.50 -19.21 -10.62
CA ASP A 979 -7.48 -19.02 -9.55
C ASP A 979 -8.52 -20.14 -9.55
N THR A 980 -8.53 -20.95 -8.50
CA THR A 980 -9.45 -22.08 -8.33
C THR A 980 -10.60 -21.79 -7.37
N THR A 981 -10.71 -20.57 -6.82
CA THR A 981 -11.63 -20.29 -5.71
C THR A 981 -13.05 -19.97 -6.15
N ALA A 982 -13.27 -19.63 -7.42
CA ALA A 982 -14.58 -19.41 -8.03
C ALA A 982 -15.53 -18.42 -7.28
N THR A 983 -15.12 -17.81 -6.16
CA THR A 983 -15.98 -16.98 -5.32
C THR A 983 -15.17 -15.96 -4.50
N ARG A 984 -15.49 -14.68 -4.75
CA ARG A 984 -15.63 -13.57 -3.78
C ARG A 984 -14.44 -12.76 -3.24
N ASN A 985 -13.19 -12.88 -3.69
CA ASN A 985 -12.15 -11.96 -3.22
C ASN A 985 -11.33 -11.29 -4.34
N VAL A 986 -12.05 -10.50 -5.14
CA VAL A 986 -11.57 -9.63 -6.23
C VAL A 986 -10.34 -8.81 -5.84
N THR A 987 -10.25 -8.30 -4.61
CA THR A 987 -9.16 -7.44 -4.16
C THR A 987 -7.81 -8.17 -3.98
N ALA A 988 -7.83 -9.41 -3.47
CA ALA A 988 -6.61 -10.16 -3.20
C ALA A 988 -5.94 -10.63 -4.49
N TRP A 989 -6.77 -11.10 -5.42
CA TRP A 989 -6.35 -11.50 -6.76
C TRP A 989 -5.88 -10.29 -7.58
N GLN A 990 -6.57 -9.15 -7.54
CA GLN A 990 -6.12 -7.92 -8.23
C GLN A 990 -4.78 -7.38 -7.70
N GLN A 991 -4.57 -7.37 -6.38
CA GLN A 991 -3.31 -6.91 -5.80
C GLN A 991 -2.15 -7.88 -6.10
N LEU A 992 -2.40 -9.19 -6.05
CA LEU A 992 -1.40 -10.21 -6.37
C LEU A 992 -1.10 -10.23 -7.88
N ARG A 993 -2.11 -10.04 -8.74
CA ARG A 993 -1.97 -9.80 -10.18
C ARG A 993 -1.02 -8.64 -10.44
N GLY A 994 -1.31 -7.44 -9.93
CA GLY A 994 -0.49 -6.26 -10.21
C GLY A 994 0.99 -6.41 -9.80
N ARG A 995 1.25 -7.18 -8.75
CA ARG A 995 2.62 -7.44 -8.27
C ARG A 995 3.32 -8.57 -9.03
N ALA A 996 2.58 -9.60 -9.43
CA ALA A 996 3.08 -10.66 -10.31
C ALA A 996 3.32 -10.16 -11.74
N MET A 997 2.64 -9.11 -12.19
CA MET A 997 2.82 -8.51 -13.52
C MET A 997 3.98 -7.51 -13.56
N ARG A 998 4.97 -7.60 -12.65
CA ARG A 998 6.18 -6.78 -12.76
C ARG A 998 7.09 -7.29 -13.86
N ALA A 999 7.76 -6.37 -14.53
CA ALA A 999 8.83 -6.71 -15.45
C ALA A 999 9.95 -7.47 -14.71
N THR A 1000 10.59 -8.39 -15.42
CA THR A 1000 11.76 -9.12 -14.90
C THR A 1000 12.96 -8.17 -14.75
N SER A 1001 13.92 -8.53 -13.90
CA SER A 1001 15.15 -7.73 -13.73
C SER A 1001 16.02 -7.65 -14.99
N THR A 1002 15.78 -8.52 -15.97
CA THR A 1002 16.40 -8.51 -17.29
C THR A 1002 15.88 -7.39 -18.19
N TRP A 1003 14.75 -6.76 -17.85
CA TRP A 1003 14.24 -5.57 -18.51
C TRP A 1003 14.85 -4.32 -17.86
N ASP A 1004 15.91 -3.80 -18.47
CA ASP A 1004 16.68 -2.67 -17.96
C ASP A 1004 16.44 -1.38 -18.77
N LYS A 1005 17.15 -0.30 -18.39
CA LYS A 1005 17.06 1.01 -19.07
C LYS A 1005 17.40 0.90 -20.56
N LYS A 1006 18.39 0.07 -20.93
CA LYS A 1006 18.80 -0.11 -22.34
C LYS A 1006 17.71 -0.77 -23.17
N CYS A 1007 16.99 -1.74 -22.59
CA CYS A 1007 15.84 -2.36 -23.24
C CYS A 1007 14.74 -1.32 -23.53
N TYR A 1008 14.46 -0.43 -22.58
CA TYR A 1008 13.50 0.65 -22.77
C TYR A 1008 13.95 1.65 -23.85
N GLU A 1009 15.19 2.14 -23.80
CA GLU A 1009 15.73 3.07 -24.81
C GLU A 1009 15.70 2.44 -26.21
N ALA A 1010 16.12 1.18 -26.32
CA ALA A 1010 16.06 0.44 -27.58
C ALA A 1010 14.61 0.25 -28.07
N LEU A 1011 13.65 0.04 -27.17
CA LEU A 1011 12.23 -0.05 -27.52
C LEU A 1011 11.71 1.28 -28.06
N MET A 1012 12.09 2.40 -27.43
CA MET A 1012 11.70 3.73 -27.88
C MET A 1012 12.27 4.05 -29.27
N LEU A 1013 13.46 3.56 -29.61
CA LEU A 1013 14.00 3.68 -30.98
C LEU A 1013 13.16 2.88 -32.01
N LEU A 1014 12.59 1.74 -31.60
CA LEU A 1014 11.80 0.89 -32.49
C LEU A 1014 10.35 1.36 -32.65
N VAL A 1015 9.72 1.83 -31.56
CA VAL A 1015 8.28 2.15 -31.49
C VAL A 1015 8.01 3.66 -31.45
N GLY A 1016 8.91 4.46 -30.88
CA GLY A 1016 8.73 5.88 -30.61
C GLY A 1016 8.60 6.77 -31.84
N SER A 1017 9.10 6.35 -33.02
CA SER A 1017 8.91 7.10 -34.27
C SER A 1017 7.46 7.16 -34.75
N ARG A 1018 6.54 6.35 -34.20
CA ARG A 1018 5.10 6.38 -34.55
C ARG A 1018 4.24 7.16 -33.55
N ILE A 1019 4.77 7.49 -32.38
CA ILE A 1019 4.00 8.14 -31.29
C ILE A 1019 4.10 9.67 -31.40
N GLY A 1020 5.22 10.20 -31.91
CA GLY A 1020 5.36 11.63 -32.22
C GLY A 1020 4.26 12.16 -33.15
N ASP A 1021 3.91 11.38 -34.19
CA ASP A 1021 2.88 11.75 -35.18
C ASP A 1021 1.45 11.81 -34.60
N LEU A 1022 1.18 11.12 -33.47
CA LEU A 1022 -0.12 11.15 -32.79
C LEU A 1022 -0.25 12.33 -31.81
N VAL A 1023 0.87 12.75 -31.19
CA VAL A 1023 0.91 13.90 -30.27
C VAL A 1023 0.68 15.22 -31.02
N GLU A 1024 1.10 15.33 -32.28
CA GLU A 1024 0.78 16.48 -33.13
C GLU A 1024 -0.70 16.59 -33.50
N GLN A 1025 -1.47 15.48 -33.44
CA GLN A 1025 -2.90 15.47 -33.79
C GLN A 1025 -3.82 15.74 -32.59
N THR A 1026 -3.35 15.57 -31.35
CA THR A 1026 -4.08 15.94 -30.12
C THR A 1026 -3.50 17.23 -29.55
N GLY A 1027 -3.71 18.34 -30.25
CA GLY A 1027 -3.15 19.63 -29.86
C GLY A 1027 -3.65 20.09 -28.49
N ASP A 1028 -2.80 20.01 -27.45
CA ASP A 1028 -2.73 21.01 -26.35
C ASP A 1028 -1.54 20.89 -25.37
N PHE A 1029 -0.39 20.30 -25.74
CA PHE A 1029 0.71 20.08 -24.77
C PHE A 1029 2.09 20.66 -25.15
N SER A 1030 2.20 21.51 -26.18
CA SER A 1030 3.51 21.95 -26.70
C SER A 1030 4.04 23.27 -26.12
N LYS A 1031 3.79 23.61 -24.85
CA LYS A 1031 4.36 24.83 -24.23
C LYS A 1031 4.66 24.68 -22.75
N THR A 1032 5.71 23.95 -22.39
CA THR A 1032 6.66 24.32 -21.31
C THR A 1032 7.70 23.22 -21.09
N GLY A 1033 8.98 23.53 -21.30
CA GLY A 1033 10.11 22.79 -20.74
C GLY A 1033 11.02 22.13 -21.77
N GLU A 1034 12.07 22.85 -22.16
CA GLU A 1034 13.32 22.41 -22.81
C GLU A 1034 13.23 21.27 -23.83
N ASP A 1035 13.19 21.69 -25.11
CA ASP A 1035 13.60 20.93 -26.29
C ASP A 1035 14.97 20.26 -26.08
N GLN A 1036 15.00 19.07 -25.50
CA GLN A 1036 15.93 18.05 -25.98
C GLN A 1036 15.35 17.51 -27.27
N SER A 1037 15.69 18.22 -28.36
CA SER A 1037 15.52 17.78 -29.73
C SER A 1037 15.68 16.27 -29.83
N VAL A 1038 14.66 15.59 -30.34
CA VAL A 1038 14.79 14.26 -30.93
C VAL A 1038 15.83 14.39 -32.04
N GLN A 1039 17.12 14.29 -31.69
CA GLN A 1039 18.19 14.16 -32.65
C GLN A 1039 17.84 12.92 -33.47
N GLU A 1040 17.85 13.07 -34.80
CA GLU A 1040 17.66 11.99 -35.75
C GLU A 1040 18.73 10.90 -35.48
N TYR A 1041 18.40 9.90 -34.64
CA TYR A 1041 19.23 8.71 -34.45
C TYR A 1041 19.14 7.84 -35.71
N LYS A 1042 19.74 8.29 -36.81
CA LYS A 1042 19.83 7.51 -38.06
C LYS A 1042 20.74 6.29 -37.87
N GLN A 1043 21.77 6.42 -37.03
CA GLN A 1043 22.72 5.35 -36.75
C GLN A 1043 22.62 4.86 -35.30
N LEU A 1044 22.43 3.55 -35.13
CA LEU A 1044 22.46 2.83 -33.86
C LEU A 1044 23.89 2.75 -33.32
N ASP A 1045 24.04 2.89 -32.00
CA ASP A 1045 25.33 2.66 -31.35
C ASP A 1045 25.68 1.16 -31.28
N LYS A 1046 26.96 0.84 -31.05
CA LYS A 1046 27.43 -0.55 -30.97
C LYS A 1046 26.74 -1.34 -29.86
N ALA A 1047 26.35 -0.70 -28.77
CA ALA A 1047 25.69 -1.35 -27.64
C ALA A 1047 24.28 -1.84 -28.01
N THR A 1048 23.52 -1.00 -28.72
CA THR A 1048 22.16 -1.30 -29.20
C THR A 1048 22.20 -2.34 -30.31
N ILE A 1049 23.15 -2.25 -31.24
CA ILE A 1049 23.37 -3.29 -32.27
C ILE A 1049 23.62 -4.65 -31.63
N ASN A 1050 24.53 -4.73 -30.65
CA ASN A 1050 24.83 -5.97 -29.94
C ASN A 1050 23.60 -6.50 -29.17
N LEU A 1051 22.83 -5.61 -28.55
CA LEU A 1051 21.59 -5.96 -27.86
C LEU A 1051 20.56 -6.58 -28.82
N PHE A 1052 20.31 -5.94 -29.98
CA PHE A 1052 19.40 -6.46 -31.00
C PHE A 1052 19.87 -7.79 -31.59
N LEU A 1053 21.16 -7.96 -31.88
CA LEU A 1053 21.71 -9.24 -32.34
C LEU A 1053 21.54 -10.34 -31.30
N GLN A 1054 21.82 -10.04 -30.02
CA GLN A 1054 21.64 -10.99 -28.94
C GLN A 1054 20.16 -11.41 -28.83
N ILE A 1055 19.24 -10.44 -28.77
CA ILE A 1055 17.80 -10.68 -28.67
C ILE A 1055 17.30 -11.51 -29.85
N HIS A 1056 17.66 -11.13 -31.08
CA HIS A 1056 17.22 -11.82 -32.28
C HIS A 1056 17.73 -13.28 -32.32
N ASN A 1057 18.97 -13.52 -31.87
CA ASN A 1057 19.52 -14.87 -31.79
C ASN A 1057 18.88 -15.71 -30.68
N GLU A 1058 18.60 -15.13 -29.51
CA GLU A 1058 17.91 -15.82 -28.42
C GLU A 1058 16.45 -16.13 -28.78
N ALA A 1059 15.74 -15.20 -29.42
CA ALA A 1059 14.36 -15.40 -29.87
C ALA A 1059 14.23 -16.56 -30.88
N ARG A 1060 15.23 -16.75 -31.75
CA ARG A 1060 15.34 -17.89 -32.68
C ARG A 1060 15.44 -19.25 -31.96
N GLN A 1061 15.99 -19.27 -30.75
CA GLN A 1061 16.09 -20.51 -29.97
C GLN A 1061 14.78 -20.83 -29.23
N ILE A 1062 13.94 -19.82 -29.00
CA ILE A 1062 12.72 -19.93 -28.19
C ILE A 1062 11.49 -20.22 -29.06
N SER A 1063 11.46 -19.75 -30.31
CA SER A 1063 10.32 -19.90 -31.21
C SER A 1063 10.64 -20.74 -32.44
N ASP A 1064 9.66 -21.49 -32.94
CA ASP A 1064 9.71 -22.17 -34.26
C ASP A 1064 9.69 -21.16 -35.44
N TYR A 1065 10.09 -19.91 -35.20
CA TYR A 1065 10.00 -18.81 -36.15
C TYR A 1065 11.20 -18.82 -37.10
N ASN A 1066 10.93 -18.88 -38.40
CA ASN A 1066 11.93 -18.97 -39.45
C ASN A 1066 12.34 -17.55 -39.89
N PRO A 1067 13.58 -17.08 -39.61
CA PRO A 1067 13.95 -15.69 -39.85
C PRO A 1067 14.09 -15.40 -41.35
N LYS A 1068 13.66 -14.21 -41.78
CA LYS A 1068 14.10 -13.64 -43.06
C LYS A 1068 15.59 -13.30 -42.92
N TYR A 1069 16.45 -13.93 -43.72
CA TYR A 1069 17.92 -13.78 -43.71
C TYR A 1069 18.43 -12.31 -43.77
N ASN A 1070 17.58 -11.35 -44.18
CA ASN A 1070 17.96 -9.95 -44.32
C ASN A 1070 18.02 -9.16 -43.00
N LEU A 1071 17.29 -9.55 -41.94
CA LEU A 1071 17.20 -8.72 -40.72
C LEU A 1071 18.52 -8.65 -39.95
N THR A 1072 19.26 -9.77 -39.85
CA THR A 1072 20.57 -9.81 -39.17
C THR A 1072 21.57 -8.84 -39.82
N ARG A 1073 21.57 -8.74 -41.15
CA ARG A 1073 22.46 -7.84 -41.89
C ARG A 1073 22.12 -6.38 -41.60
N LYS A 1074 20.83 -6.03 -41.59
CA LYS A 1074 20.36 -4.68 -41.26
C LYS A 1074 20.72 -4.27 -39.83
N ILE A 1075 20.59 -5.18 -38.86
CA ILE A 1075 21.04 -4.93 -37.48
C ILE A 1075 22.55 -4.62 -37.43
N ILE A 1076 23.38 -5.38 -38.14
CA ILE A 1076 24.84 -5.14 -38.18
C ILE A 1076 25.17 -3.79 -38.82
N GLN A 1077 24.44 -3.41 -39.88
CA GLN A 1077 24.61 -2.12 -40.53
C GLN A 1077 24.23 -0.95 -39.62
N GLY A 1078 23.32 -1.17 -38.68
CA GLY A 1078 22.98 -0.20 -37.63
C GLY A 1078 22.22 1.02 -38.12
N ASP A 1079 21.73 1.03 -39.35
CA ASP A 1079 20.96 2.13 -39.92
C ASP A 1079 19.46 1.92 -39.64
N LEU A 1080 18.87 2.75 -38.78
CA LEU A 1080 17.47 2.62 -38.34
C LEU A 1080 16.49 2.82 -39.51
N GLU A 1081 16.82 3.65 -40.51
CA GLU A 1081 15.94 3.95 -41.65
C GLU A 1081 15.78 2.74 -42.58
N GLN A 1082 16.72 1.81 -42.58
CA GLN A 1082 16.64 0.58 -43.37
C GLN A 1082 15.67 -0.45 -42.80
N PHE A 1083 15.22 -0.28 -41.55
CA PHE A 1083 14.23 -1.16 -40.94
C PHE A 1083 12.82 -0.76 -41.38
N MET A 1084 12.12 -1.71 -41.99
CA MET A 1084 10.69 -1.57 -42.23
C MET A 1084 9.93 -1.56 -40.91
N ASP A 1085 8.76 -0.93 -40.93
CA ASP A 1085 7.82 -0.89 -39.82
C ASP A 1085 7.55 -2.26 -39.17
N VAL A 1086 7.37 -3.30 -39.99
CA VAL A 1086 7.16 -4.68 -39.54
C VAL A 1086 8.42 -5.29 -38.92
N GLU A 1087 9.62 -4.89 -39.38
CA GLU A 1087 10.89 -5.37 -38.83
C GLU A 1087 11.19 -4.73 -37.46
N ARG A 1088 10.85 -3.44 -37.29
CA ARG A 1088 10.97 -2.75 -36.00
C ARG A 1088 10.04 -3.35 -34.96
N GLU A 1089 8.79 -3.59 -35.34
CA GLU A 1089 7.79 -4.25 -34.51
C GLU A 1089 8.19 -5.67 -34.15
N GLN A 1090 8.72 -6.44 -35.10
CA GLN A 1090 9.25 -7.77 -34.85
C GLN A 1090 10.37 -7.74 -33.79
N LEU A 1091 11.32 -6.82 -33.89
CA LEU A 1091 12.40 -6.69 -32.90
C LEU A 1091 11.88 -6.27 -31.52
N ALA A 1092 10.87 -5.41 -31.46
CA ALA A 1092 10.22 -5.01 -30.22
C ALA A 1092 9.52 -6.22 -29.55
N LEU A 1093 8.82 -7.04 -30.33
CA LEU A 1093 8.20 -8.30 -29.86
C LEU A 1093 9.25 -9.28 -29.35
N GLU A 1094 10.30 -9.53 -30.13
CA GLU A 1094 11.39 -10.43 -29.75
C GLU A 1094 12.06 -9.98 -28.43
N MET A 1095 12.26 -8.67 -28.27
CA MET A 1095 12.81 -8.10 -27.05
C MET A 1095 11.91 -8.34 -25.84
N MET A 1096 10.59 -8.12 -25.97
CA MET A 1096 9.63 -8.40 -24.90
C MET A 1096 9.59 -9.89 -24.51
N ILE A 1097 9.69 -10.79 -25.48
CA ILE A 1097 9.69 -12.25 -25.23
C ILE A 1097 10.97 -12.71 -24.53
N VAL A 1098 12.12 -12.18 -24.93
CA VAL A 1098 13.43 -12.61 -24.43
C VAL A 1098 13.79 -11.94 -23.10
N ARG A 1099 13.54 -10.63 -22.98
CA ARG A 1099 13.97 -9.82 -21.84
C ARG A 1099 12.88 -9.55 -20.82
N ASN A 1100 11.62 -9.77 -21.17
CA ASN A 1100 10.49 -9.67 -20.26
C ASN A 1100 9.74 -11.00 -20.21
N LYS A 1101 8.61 -11.05 -19.51
CA LYS A 1101 7.75 -12.24 -19.42
C LYS A 1101 6.34 -11.94 -19.89
N VAL A 1102 5.64 -12.98 -20.35
CA VAL A 1102 4.20 -12.92 -20.60
C VAL A 1102 3.45 -13.75 -19.56
N THR A 1103 2.49 -13.13 -18.89
CA THR A 1103 1.77 -13.71 -17.77
C THR A 1103 0.41 -14.22 -18.22
N HIS A 1104 0.17 -15.53 -18.10
CA HIS A 1104 -1.14 -16.13 -18.36
C HIS A 1104 -1.94 -16.28 -17.07
N ILE A 1105 -3.19 -15.83 -17.08
CA ILE A 1105 -4.05 -15.79 -15.92
C ILE A 1105 -5.30 -16.63 -16.19
N TYR A 1106 -5.46 -17.75 -15.48
CA TYR A 1106 -6.61 -18.64 -15.60
C TYR A 1106 -7.60 -18.44 -14.45
N GLU A 1107 -8.84 -18.10 -14.76
CA GLU A 1107 -9.97 -18.11 -13.83
C GLU A 1107 -10.78 -19.39 -14.03
N LEU A 1108 -10.75 -20.28 -13.04
CA LEU A 1108 -11.52 -21.52 -13.10
C LEU A 1108 -12.99 -21.26 -12.73
N VAL A 1109 -13.90 -21.64 -13.62
CA VAL A 1109 -15.34 -21.42 -13.47
C VAL A 1109 -16.13 -22.74 -13.35
N LYS A 1110 -17.24 -22.71 -12.62
CA LYS A 1110 -18.14 -23.86 -12.41
C LYS A 1110 -19.31 -23.86 -13.39
N ALA A 1111 -19.50 -24.98 -14.08
CA ALA A 1111 -20.68 -25.23 -14.94
C ALA A 1111 -21.81 -26.01 -14.23
N TYR A 1112 -21.59 -26.48 -13.00
CA TYR A 1112 -22.47 -27.38 -12.25
C TYR A 1112 -22.39 -27.13 -10.73
N GLY A 1113 -23.35 -27.68 -9.98
CA GLY A 1113 -23.42 -27.60 -8.52
C GLY A 1113 -24.22 -26.40 -7.99
N SER A 1114 -24.10 -26.13 -6.69
CA SER A 1114 -24.84 -25.04 -6.01
C SER A 1114 -24.27 -23.63 -6.27
N SER A 1115 -23.12 -23.54 -6.95
CA SER A 1115 -22.41 -22.29 -7.26
C SER A 1115 -22.06 -22.20 -8.75
N ILE A 1116 -23.06 -22.41 -9.62
CA ILE A 1116 -22.89 -22.28 -11.08
C ILE A 1116 -22.46 -20.86 -11.43
N GLN A 1117 -21.44 -20.75 -12.27
CA GLN A 1117 -20.83 -19.49 -12.71
C GLN A 1117 -20.94 -19.28 -14.23
N ILE A 1118 -21.14 -20.36 -14.99
CA ILE A 1118 -21.45 -20.29 -16.41
C ILE A 1118 -22.74 -21.04 -16.70
N ARG A 1119 -23.55 -20.51 -17.60
CA ARG A 1119 -24.83 -21.09 -17.99
C ARG A 1119 -24.90 -21.22 -19.50
N GLN A 1120 -25.47 -22.33 -19.96
CA GLN A 1120 -25.80 -22.48 -21.38
C GLN A 1120 -27.11 -21.76 -21.65
N ASN A 1121 -27.09 -20.81 -22.59
CA ASN A 1121 -28.33 -20.27 -23.15
C ASN A 1121 -29.02 -21.39 -23.92
N ARG A 1122 -30.26 -21.70 -23.56
CA ARG A 1122 -31.01 -22.84 -24.13
C ARG A 1122 -31.33 -22.66 -25.62
N GLN A 1123 -31.52 -21.42 -26.07
CA GLN A 1123 -31.87 -21.11 -27.46
C GLN A 1123 -30.62 -21.12 -28.35
N THR A 1124 -29.57 -20.41 -27.96
CA THR A 1124 -28.36 -20.28 -28.78
C THR A 1124 -27.37 -21.44 -28.59
N LYS A 1125 -27.56 -22.26 -27.55
CA LYS A 1125 -26.64 -23.32 -27.10
C LYS A 1125 -25.23 -22.83 -26.75
N VAL A 1126 -25.03 -21.51 -26.64
CA VAL A 1126 -23.77 -20.87 -26.26
C VAL A 1126 -23.64 -20.83 -24.73
N TRP A 1127 -22.44 -21.09 -24.22
CA TRP A 1127 -22.13 -20.88 -22.81
C TRP A 1127 -21.66 -19.45 -22.58
N SER A 1128 -22.29 -18.79 -21.61
CA SER A 1128 -21.90 -17.46 -21.15
C SER A 1128 -21.69 -17.46 -19.64
N ARG A 1129 -21.01 -16.43 -19.13
CA ARG A 1129 -20.96 -16.20 -17.69
C ARG A 1129 -22.35 -15.82 -17.17
N ILE A 1130 -22.61 -16.11 -15.90
CA ILE A 1130 -23.79 -15.53 -15.23
C ILE A 1130 -23.59 -14.02 -15.05
N ASP A 1131 -24.68 -13.27 -14.98
CA ASP A 1131 -24.66 -11.79 -14.99
C ASP A 1131 -23.73 -11.20 -13.94
N SER A 1132 -23.73 -11.73 -12.71
CA SER A 1132 -22.86 -11.24 -11.63
C SER A 1132 -21.36 -11.33 -11.94
N ILE A 1133 -20.94 -12.30 -12.76
CA ILE A 1133 -19.55 -12.44 -13.21
C ILE A 1133 -19.33 -11.61 -14.48
N ALA A 1134 -20.27 -11.60 -15.42
CA ALA A 1134 -20.19 -10.77 -16.62
C ALA A 1134 -20.03 -9.28 -16.28
N THR A 1135 -20.81 -8.75 -15.33
CA THR A 1135 -20.71 -7.36 -14.85
C THR A 1135 -19.32 -7.03 -14.30
N LYS A 1136 -18.67 -7.97 -13.60
CA LYS A 1136 -17.28 -7.79 -13.09
C LYS A 1136 -16.28 -7.59 -14.24
N HIS A 1137 -16.43 -8.34 -15.33
CA HIS A 1137 -15.53 -8.25 -16.48
C HIS A 1137 -15.82 -7.04 -17.38
N SER A 1138 -17.02 -6.46 -17.31
CA SER A 1138 -17.45 -5.34 -18.17
C SER A 1138 -16.55 -4.10 -18.06
N SER A 1139 -15.98 -3.84 -16.88
CA SER A 1139 -15.11 -2.68 -16.61
C SER A 1139 -13.61 -3.00 -16.67
N GLN A 1140 -13.22 -4.24 -16.99
CA GLN A 1140 -11.83 -4.67 -17.09
C GLN A 1140 -11.42 -4.80 -18.55
N TYR A 1141 -10.20 -4.32 -18.86
CA TYR A 1141 -9.61 -4.38 -20.19
C TYR A 1141 -8.37 -5.26 -20.19
N SER A 1142 -8.23 -6.05 -21.25
CA SER A 1142 -7.03 -6.86 -21.51
C SER A 1142 -6.98 -7.23 -23.01
N VAL A 1143 -5.87 -7.83 -23.42
CA VAL A 1143 -5.74 -8.41 -24.75
C VAL A 1143 -6.37 -9.80 -24.76
N ASN A 1144 -7.29 -10.03 -25.70
CA ASN A 1144 -7.83 -11.36 -25.93
C ASN A 1144 -6.70 -12.27 -26.45
N PRO A 1145 -6.36 -13.37 -25.76
CA PRO A 1145 -5.18 -14.17 -26.07
C PRO A 1145 -5.25 -14.89 -27.44
N PHE A 1146 -6.46 -15.09 -28.00
CA PHE A 1146 -6.64 -15.79 -29.27
C PHE A 1146 -6.73 -14.85 -30.46
N THR A 1147 -7.25 -13.64 -30.27
CA THR A 1147 -7.45 -12.67 -31.36
C THR A 1147 -6.41 -11.56 -31.37
N GLY A 1148 -5.70 -11.33 -30.26
CA GLY A 1148 -4.78 -10.20 -30.10
C GLY A 1148 -5.49 -8.85 -29.93
N LYS A 1149 -6.83 -8.81 -29.89
CA LYS A 1149 -7.56 -7.55 -29.77
C LYS A 1149 -7.63 -7.09 -28.32
N TYR A 1150 -7.26 -5.84 -28.09
CA TYR A 1150 -7.55 -5.13 -26.84
C TYR A 1150 -9.05 -4.89 -26.70
N CYS A 1151 -9.67 -5.41 -25.65
CA CYS A 1151 -11.11 -5.36 -25.44
C CYS A 1151 -11.50 -5.48 -23.96
N SER A 1152 -12.77 -5.24 -23.65
CA SER A 1152 -13.37 -5.42 -22.33
C SER A 1152 -14.44 -6.52 -22.32
N GLY A 1153 -15.02 -6.79 -21.14
CA GLY A 1153 -16.15 -7.72 -21.02
C GLY A 1153 -15.78 -9.19 -21.23
N GLU A 1154 -16.69 -9.99 -21.78
CA GLU A 1154 -16.41 -11.43 -21.99
C GLU A 1154 -15.29 -11.69 -23.00
N SER A 1155 -15.05 -10.75 -23.91
CA SER A 1155 -14.02 -10.84 -24.94
C SER A 1155 -12.61 -10.77 -24.38
N HIS A 1156 -12.37 -10.07 -23.25
CA HIS A 1156 -11.01 -9.97 -22.70
C HIS A 1156 -10.54 -11.27 -22.02
N ALA A 1157 -11.47 -12.03 -21.43
CA ALA A 1157 -11.22 -13.30 -20.77
C ALA A 1157 -12.08 -14.40 -21.43
N PRO A 1158 -11.76 -14.86 -22.65
CA PRO A 1158 -12.59 -15.82 -23.37
C PRO A 1158 -12.76 -17.13 -22.58
N LEU A 1159 -13.96 -17.72 -22.63
CA LEU A 1159 -14.21 -19.05 -22.09
C LEU A 1159 -13.57 -20.11 -23.02
N VAL A 1160 -12.61 -20.86 -22.50
CA VAL A 1160 -11.84 -21.85 -23.27
C VAL A 1160 -12.38 -23.25 -23.04
N TYR A 1161 -12.97 -23.82 -24.08
CA TYR A 1161 -13.50 -25.17 -24.04
C TYR A 1161 -13.68 -25.77 -25.44
N TRP A 1162 -13.84 -27.10 -25.54
CA TRP A 1162 -13.89 -27.84 -26.81
C TRP A 1162 -15.31 -27.95 -27.44
N LYS A 1163 -16.29 -28.44 -26.67
CA LYS A 1163 -17.76 -28.60 -26.96
C LYS A 1163 -18.75 -28.26 -25.80
N ASP A 1164 -19.01 -29.20 -24.86
CA ASP A 1164 -19.76 -28.96 -23.60
C ASP A 1164 -18.87 -29.04 -22.33
N PRO A 1165 -18.76 -27.98 -21.51
CA PRO A 1165 -17.98 -27.94 -20.25
C PRO A 1165 -18.40 -28.94 -19.19
N ARG A 1166 -19.60 -29.52 -19.27
CA ARG A 1166 -20.01 -30.60 -18.36
C ARG A 1166 -19.38 -31.95 -18.76
N LYS A 1167 -18.91 -32.07 -20.01
CA LYS A 1167 -18.57 -33.36 -20.63
C LYS A 1167 -17.08 -33.56 -20.94
N TYR A 1168 -16.17 -32.60 -20.77
CA TYR A 1168 -14.73 -32.86 -21.07
C TYR A 1168 -13.96 -33.47 -19.92
N SER A 1169 -13.09 -34.42 -20.20
CA SER A 1169 -12.05 -34.79 -19.25
C SER A 1169 -10.98 -33.69 -19.15
N PRO A 1170 -10.27 -33.57 -18.00
CA PRO A 1170 -9.10 -32.71 -17.88
C PRO A 1170 -8.02 -32.98 -18.95
N GLU A 1171 -7.93 -34.22 -19.46
CA GLU A 1171 -6.97 -34.60 -20.50
C GLU A 1171 -7.33 -34.04 -21.88
N GLU A 1172 -8.60 -34.07 -22.28
CA GLU A 1172 -9.07 -33.41 -23.51
C GLU A 1172 -8.83 -31.90 -23.45
N LEU A 1173 -9.05 -31.32 -22.26
CA LEU A 1173 -8.74 -29.92 -22.00
C LEU A 1173 -7.24 -29.62 -22.18
N ARG A 1174 -6.35 -30.49 -21.68
CA ARG A 1174 -4.89 -30.36 -21.87
C ARG A 1174 -4.52 -30.33 -23.35
N VAL A 1175 -5.02 -31.29 -24.13
CA VAL A 1175 -4.74 -31.40 -25.58
C VAL A 1175 -5.24 -30.14 -26.30
N TYR A 1176 -6.46 -29.71 -26.00
CA TYR A 1176 -7.05 -28.52 -26.58
C TYR A 1176 -6.23 -27.26 -26.24
N LEU A 1177 -5.90 -27.03 -24.96
CA LEU A 1177 -5.08 -25.90 -24.53
C LEU A 1177 -3.71 -25.92 -25.20
N THR A 1178 -3.04 -27.07 -25.26
CA THR A 1178 -1.73 -27.21 -25.91
C THR A 1178 -1.79 -26.75 -27.38
N SER A 1179 -2.88 -27.04 -28.09
CA SER A 1179 -3.06 -26.58 -29.47
C SER A 1179 -3.35 -25.09 -29.58
N LYS A 1180 -4.11 -24.51 -28.62
CA LYS A 1180 -4.58 -23.13 -28.67
C LYS A 1180 -3.57 -22.12 -28.14
N LEU A 1181 -2.67 -22.52 -27.25
CA LEU A 1181 -1.67 -21.65 -26.64
C LEU A 1181 -0.45 -21.39 -27.54
N LYS A 1182 -0.25 -22.18 -28.61
CA LYS A 1182 0.84 -21.96 -29.56
C LYS A 1182 0.71 -20.58 -30.21
N GLY A 1183 1.76 -19.77 -30.07
CA GLY A 1183 1.80 -18.40 -30.62
C GLY A 1183 0.93 -17.38 -29.87
N CYS A 1184 0.46 -17.68 -28.67
CA CYS A 1184 -0.27 -16.71 -27.85
C CYS A 1184 0.62 -15.57 -27.36
N ASP A 1185 1.81 -15.85 -26.82
CA ASP A 1185 2.68 -14.83 -26.22
C ASP A 1185 3.00 -13.66 -27.20
N PRO A 1186 3.44 -13.90 -28.45
CA PRO A 1186 3.66 -12.81 -29.41
C PRO A 1186 2.37 -12.05 -29.73
N ARG A 1187 1.24 -12.75 -29.85
CA ARG A 1187 -0.07 -12.14 -30.15
C ARG A 1187 -0.57 -11.26 -29.00
N ILE A 1188 -0.31 -11.65 -27.76
CA ILE A 1188 -0.65 -10.87 -26.57
C ILE A 1188 0.15 -9.58 -26.56
N ILE A 1189 1.47 -9.66 -26.76
CA ILE A 1189 2.34 -8.47 -26.78
C ILE A 1189 1.92 -7.53 -27.92
N GLN A 1190 1.69 -8.07 -29.12
CA GLN A 1190 1.20 -7.29 -30.27
C GLN A 1190 -0.09 -6.54 -29.93
N GLY A 1191 -1.06 -7.21 -29.30
CA GLY A 1191 -2.31 -6.57 -28.92
C GLY A 1191 -2.14 -5.41 -27.94
N TRP A 1192 -1.11 -5.45 -27.09
CA TRP A 1192 -0.78 -4.34 -26.19
C TRP A 1192 -0.12 -3.18 -26.94
N PHE A 1193 0.74 -3.45 -27.92
CA PHE A 1193 1.27 -2.41 -28.83
C PHE A 1193 0.16 -1.75 -29.64
N ASP A 1194 -0.73 -2.55 -30.25
CA ASP A 1194 -1.87 -2.06 -31.03
C ASP A 1194 -2.80 -1.17 -30.20
N ALA A 1195 -2.99 -1.48 -28.91
CA ALA A 1195 -3.82 -0.69 -28.00
C ALA A 1195 -3.29 0.74 -27.82
N VAL A 1196 -1.96 0.89 -27.72
CA VAL A 1196 -1.30 2.19 -27.59
C VAL A 1196 -1.30 2.93 -28.92
N ILE A 1197 -0.91 2.27 -30.02
CA ILE A 1197 -0.88 2.87 -31.36
C ILE A 1197 -2.27 3.37 -31.79
N SER A 1198 -3.33 2.64 -31.45
CA SER A 1198 -4.71 3.02 -31.81
C SER A 1198 -5.35 4.05 -30.87
N GLY A 1199 -4.64 4.53 -29.84
CA GLY A 1199 -5.18 5.45 -28.82
C GLY A 1199 -6.28 4.84 -27.94
N ARG A 1200 -6.58 3.54 -28.08
CA ARG A 1200 -7.64 2.84 -27.34
C ARG A 1200 -7.26 2.50 -25.90
N GLY A 1201 -6.02 2.78 -25.51
CA GLY A 1201 -5.48 2.57 -24.17
C GLY A 1201 -5.65 3.76 -23.20
N ASN A 1202 -6.19 4.89 -23.64
CA ASN A 1202 -6.40 6.10 -22.84
C ASN A 1202 -7.86 6.29 -22.43
#